data_AF-A0A973XX03-F1
#
_entry.id   AF-A0A973XX03-F1
#
_cell.length_a   1.000
_cell.length_b   1.000
_cell.length_c   1.000
_cell.angle_alpha   90.00
_cell.angle_beta   90.00
_cell.angle_gamma   90.00
#
_symmetry.space_group_name_H-M   'P 1'
#
loop_
_entity.id
_entity.type
_entity.pdbx_description
1 polymer ?
#
loop_
_entity_poly.entity_id
_entity_poly.type
_entity_poly.pdbx_seq_one_letter_code
_entity_poly.pdbx_strand_id
1 'polypeptide(L)'
;MIISSGGTPPRQREALFNEYLDIMYRREMAKGRHIIQSEKELLLGLHKYVGYILHEKTTRAEAMASVLPRQDYEKHVLQFLTWHDPFSSPSKRQAELNAITTEAGERLVLIVEPAADVFGFELRSIQEFFAACHLADTSADTAQRYSRFEAIARLPHWRNVALFFVGRVGRNYAGEAANIIEVCRGIDRDVPDIFVHRGGALALELAADRAFGPNRRRQNALLELGVEIFDRHISENRRQQVQDLLLRLPIEDQRDLAIPLLEKKIAVLSSAYLGPLLRTLHRLDSRNRHIIVAFERMAENADLTEEALALYFDLRPGAEQAMETVRKVASVLGTSAVGRVLSRLRLQAIWRACQDLKHAGMTDEFVSQAVLEAVRRGAFSWVRTEERDFLSDIIQLPWPADCAFLILRSMAVLQAHSVVRSAGSAGWIVPEEQVVASDDVMAGRIALLGAEDSPFDRRLATTPLWLCHVFLGHVTPGSASAAIKFFRDLPAEFSSLVPMFGGIPYEASPVVDLIHAAIVKGGEDDWRLAEHALINWGGRTGAARWRRLCDALLKSLLGTPALERSQNSSDFIRSLQENLSTDQTLPDIPVELFPPLVDYAWALAVRSRPEKYAVDSTVFEQAIRHALTASPVPSVLSELAIRLYTDMPHWIKTSELHHMRLGMLTALLDSPSVAGSADLIPIAVRSCLESGEIPNSTFRKACAVVGRNHESLSSGVVRIPRHSNSATFKRLLDTLSSESDSEIREGALVMIRDFSHMHSYDSSLRGGNAARDSRIRVNGFARMHRMLAKSKVDVERNAGLCMFSVRAPRTREDWSILHDAILSCRDQRTVGSVRIALRSNVNSENGRDSAQWISFLEECLQCTEYPPLQALLTDTLDELLASQDQSLRRYEDDFGLPLSTMAP
;
A
#
# COMPACT_ATOMS: atom_id res chain seq x y z
N MET A 1 37.59 1.18 -6.92
CA MET A 1 38.46 2.32 -7.23
C MET A 1 39.08 2.92 -5.97
N ILE A 2 38.29 3.31 -4.96
CA ILE A 2 38.82 3.70 -3.62
C ILE A 2 39.47 2.49 -2.92
N ILE A 3 38.82 1.32 -3.00
CA ILE A 3 39.32 0.06 -2.42
C ILE A 3 40.64 -0.38 -3.09
N SER A 4 40.80 -0.16 -4.40
CA SER A 4 42.01 -0.53 -5.13
C SER A 4 43.24 0.33 -4.76
N SER A 5 43.03 1.48 -4.13
CA SER A 5 44.10 2.33 -3.56
C SER A 5 44.40 2.03 -2.08
N GLY A 6 43.78 1.00 -1.49
CA GLY A 6 44.04 0.57 -0.10
C GLY A 6 43.37 1.43 0.99
N GLY A 7 42.54 2.40 0.61
CA GLY A 7 41.79 3.24 1.55
C GLY A 7 40.48 2.59 2.01
N THR A 8 40.07 2.86 3.26
CA THR A 8 38.70 2.56 3.72
C THR A 8 37.78 3.67 3.20
N PRO A 9 36.72 3.35 2.43
CA PRO A 9 35.84 4.38 1.88
C PRO A 9 35.20 5.22 2.99
N PRO A 10 35.07 6.53 2.80
CA PRO A 10 34.41 7.40 3.77
C PRO A 10 32.99 6.93 4.06
N ARG A 11 32.63 6.90 5.34
CA ARG A 11 31.27 6.54 5.77
C ARG A 11 30.24 7.65 5.52
N GLN A 12 30.70 8.89 5.42
CA GLN A 12 29.87 10.05 5.09
C GLN A 12 29.71 10.17 3.58
N ARG A 13 28.47 10.27 3.09
CA ARG A 13 28.16 10.24 1.65
C ARG A 13 28.84 11.36 0.86
N GLU A 14 28.81 12.60 1.34
CA GLU A 14 29.45 13.70 0.61
C GLU A 14 30.99 13.57 0.56
N ALA A 15 31.61 13.00 1.61
CA ALA A 15 33.05 12.74 1.62
C ALA A 15 33.44 11.69 0.57
N LEU A 16 32.61 10.65 0.43
CA LEU A 16 32.79 9.61 -0.58
C LEU A 16 32.76 10.19 -2.00
N PHE A 17 31.80 11.08 -2.29
CA PHE A 17 31.70 11.73 -3.60
C PHE A 17 32.87 12.69 -3.86
N ASN A 18 33.29 13.46 -2.85
CA ASN A 18 34.45 14.33 -2.97
C ASN A 18 35.75 13.53 -3.25
N GLU A 19 35.98 12.42 -2.54
CA GLU A 19 37.16 11.57 -2.79
C GLU A 19 37.10 10.90 -4.17
N TYR A 20 35.93 10.43 -4.58
CA TYR A 20 35.72 9.89 -5.92
C TYR A 20 36.07 10.94 -6.99
N LEU A 21 35.62 12.18 -6.82
CA LEU A 21 35.93 13.29 -7.73
C LEU A 21 37.44 13.56 -7.81
N ASP A 22 38.15 13.59 -6.68
CA ASP A 22 39.60 13.80 -6.67
C ASP A 22 40.37 12.67 -7.36
N ILE A 23 39.87 11.43 -7.29
CA ILE A 23 40.45 10.29 -8.02
C ILE A 23 40.20 10.44 -9.52
N MET A 24 38.97 10.75 -9.91
CA MET A 24 38.61 10.96 -11.33
C MET A 24 39.41 12.09 -11.94
N TYR A 25 39.56 13.21 -11.21
CA TYR A 25 40.34 14.35 -11.67
C TYR A 25 41.82 13.99 -11.89
N ARG A 26 42.45 13.31 -10.91
CA ARG A 26 43.85 12.84 -11.05
C ARG A 26 44.04 11.92 -12.25
N ARG A 27 43.06 11.06 -12.54
CA ARG A 27 43.09 10.17 -13.71
C ARG A 27 42.97 10.94 -15.02
N GLU A 28 42.08 11.93 -15.10
CA GLU A 28 41.94 12.74 -16.31
C GLU A 28 43.16 13.63 -16.56
N MET A 29 43.76 14.21 -15.52
CA MET A 29 45.02 14.95 -15.63
C MET A 29 46.15 14.09 -16.23
N ALA A 30 46.23 12.82 -15.83
CA ALA A 30 47.26 11.89 -16.29
C ALA A 30 47.13 11.54 -17.78
N LYS A 31 45.98 11.79 -18.42
CA LYS A 31 45.77 11.55 -19.86
C LYS A 31 46.31 12.66 -20.76
N GLY A 32 46.81 13.77 -20.22
CA GLY A 32 47.50 14.78 -21.02
C GLY A 32 46.60 15.81 -21.72
N ARG A 33 45.32 15.94 -21.35
CA ARG A 33 44.41 16.93 -21.97
C ARG A 33 44.75 18.36 -21.51
N HIS A 34 44.87 19.30 -22.46
CA HIS A 34 45.43 20.64 -22.24
C HIS A 34 44.61 21.53 -21.28
N ILE A 35 43.27 21.46 -21.30
CA ILE A 35 42.40 22.28 -20.43
C ILE A 35 42.50 21.78 -18.98
N ILE A 36 42.49 20.47 -18.78
CA ILE A 36 42.48 19.82 -17.45
C ILE A 36 43.79 20.05 -16.68
N GLN A 37 44.89 20.31 -17.38
CA GLN A 37 46.18 20.55 -16.74
C GLN A 37 46.37 21.98 -16.23
N SER A 38 45.64 22.95 -16.78
CA SER A 38 45.88 24.37 -16.53
C SER A 38 45.01 24.96 -15.42
N GLU A 39 43.72 24.58 -15.29
CA GLU A 39 42.80 25.26 -14.37
C GLU A 39 41.78 24.32 -13.67
N LYS A 40 42.21 23.61 -12.60
CA LYS A 40 41.34 22.74 -11.79
C LYS A 40 40.13 23.48 -11.21
N GLU A 41 40.34 24.70 -10.73
CA GLU A 41 39.30 25.50 -10.08
C GLU A 41 38.22 25.91 -11.06
N LEU A 42 38.61 26.35 -12.28
CA LEU A 42 37.68 26.66 -13.36
C LEU A 42 36.77 25.47 -13.68
N LEU A 43 37.37 24.29 -13.90
CA LEU A 43 36.62 23.08 -14.25
C LEU A 43 35.68 22.64 -13.13
N LEU A 44 36.15 22.64 -11.88
CA LEU A 44 35.30 22.28 -10.75
C LEU A 44 34.19 23.30 -10.52
N GLY A 45 34.47 24.59 -10.69
CA GLY A 45 33.46 25.65 -10.65
C GLY A 45 32.39 25.45 -11.72
N LEU A 46 32.79 25.11 -12.95
CA LEU A 46 31.86 24.83 -14.03
C LEU A 46 30.96 23.62 -13.72
N HIS A 47 31.52 22.54 -13.17
CA HIS A 47 30.73 21.36 -12.79
C HIS A 47 29.69 21.67 -11.72
N LYS A 48 30.07 22.47 -10.71
CA LYS A 48 29.14 22.94 -9.66
C LYS A 48 28.00 23.74 -10.28
N TYR A 49 28.33 24.73 -11.10
CA TYR A 49 27.35 25.59 -11.77
C TYR A 49 26.41 24.80 -12.68
N VAL A 50 26.93 23.93 -13.56
CA VAL A 50 26.12 23.08 -14.44
C VAL A 50 25.27 22.09 -13.61
N GLY A 51 25.79 21.56 -12.51
CA GLY A 51 25.05 20.73 -11.56
C GLY A 51 23.83 21.44 -10.99
N TYR A 52 24.00 22.69 -10.53
CA TYR A 52 22.90 23.54 -10.08
C TYR A 52 21.88 23.80 -11.20
N ILE A 53 22.33 24.27 -12.37
CA ILE A 53 21.44 24.61 -13.50
C ILE A 53 20.59 23.41 -13.92
N LEU A 54 21.21 22.24 -14.06
CA LEU A 54 20.50 21.01 -14.39
C LEU A 54 19.49 20.62 -13.31
N HIS A 55 19.88 20.73 -12.03
CA HIS A 55 18.98 20.35 -10.93
C HIS A 55 17.79 21.28 -10.81
N GLU A 56 18.02 22.59 -10.90
CA GLU A 56 16.97 23.59 -10.96
C GLU A 56 16.07 23.38 -12.19
N LYS A 57 16.64 23.05 -13.36
CA LYS A 57 15.84 22.75 -14.57
C LYS A 57 14.91 21.54 -14.36
N THR A 58 15.35 20.50 -13.63
CA THR A 58 14.52 19.31 -13.33
C THR A 58 13.37 19.56 -12.36
N THR A 59 13.33 20.70 -11.66
CA THR A 59 12.17 21.09 -10.84
C THR A 59 10.93 21.38 -11.71
N ARG A 60 11.14 21.56 -13.02
CA ARG A 60 10.09 21.90 -13.99
C ARG A 60 9.62 20.63 -14.67
N ALA A 61 8.30 20.41 -14.68
CA ALA A 61 7.66 19.22 -15.23
C ALA A 61 8.00 18.92 -16.71
N GLU A 62 8.51 19.91 -17.44
CA GLU A 62 8.90 19.80 -18.86
C GLU A 62 10.29 19.15 -19.07
N ALA A 63 11.14 19.09 -18.04
CA ALA A 63 12.51 18.60 -18.15
C ALA A 63 12.66 17.20 -17.52
N MET A 64 12.03 16.18 -18.13
CA MET A 64 12.19 14.79 -17.67
C MET A 64 13.63 14.27 -17.84
N ALA A 65 14.39 14.83 -18.78
CA ALA A 65 15.80 14.53 -18.96
C ALA A 65 16.65 15.62 -18.30
N SER A 66 17.53 15.24 -17.38
CA SER A 66 18.46 16.14 -16.70
C SER A 66 19.66 16.48 -17.59
N VAL A 67 19.38 17.14 -18.71
CA VAL A 67 20.35 17.44 -19.76
C VAL A 67 20.11 18.83 -20.36
N LEU A 68 21.16 19.39 -20.98
CA LEU A 68 21.15 20.65 -21.71
C LEU A 68 21.41 20.38 -23.19
N PRO A 69 20.52 20.82 -24.11
CA PRO A 69 20.88 20.94 -25.52
C PRO A 69 22.15 21.76 -25.68
N ARG A 70 22.96 21.46 -26.70
CA ARG A 70 24.25 22.12 -26.95
C ARG A 70 24.20 23.63 -26.87
N GLN A 71 23.20 24.25 -27.50
CA GLN A 71 23.02 25.69 -27.49
C GLN A 71 22.81 26.24 -26.07
N ASP A 72 22.01 25.57 -25.24
CA ASP A 72 21.81 25.93 -23.83
C ASP A 72 23.09 25.72 -23.03
N TYR A 73 23.79 24.61 -23.26
CA TYR A 73 25.06 24.28 -22.62
C TYR A 73 26.13 25.35 -22.92
N GLU A 74 26.39 25.65 -24.20
CA GLU A 74 27.36 26.66 -24.62
C GLU A 74 27.03 28.04 -24.07
N LYS A 75 25.74 28.40 -24.03
CA LYS A 75 25.26 29.64 -23.39
C LYS A 75 25.63 29.67 -21.91
N HIS A 76 25.36 28.60 -21.16
CA HIS A 76 25.67 28.53 -19.73
C HIS A 76 27.18 28.52 -19.48
N VAL A 77 27.97 27.80 -20.28
CA VAL A 77 29.45 27.82 -20.20
C VAL A 77 29.99 29.22 -20.44
N LEU A 78 29.52 29.92 -21.48
CA LEU A 78 29.96 31.28 -21.76
C LEU A 78 29.61 32.27 -20.64
N GLN A 79 28.41 32.12 -20.05
CA GLN A 79 28.00 32.91 -18.88
C GLN A 79 28.93 32.65 -17.69
N PHE A 80 29.26 31.38 -17.41
CA PHE A 80 30.18 31.01 -16.35
C PHE A 80 31.59 31.55 -16.59
N LEU A 81 32.15 31.40 -17.80
CA LEU A 81 33.47 31.93 -18.16
C LEU A 81 33.54 33.46 -18.00
N THR A 82 32.46 34.16 -18.37
CA THR A 82 32.36 35.61 -18.22
C THR A 82 32.32 36.04 -16.75
N TRP A 83 31.66 35.25 -15.90
CA TRP A 83 31.62 35.51 -14.47
C TRP A 83 32.95 35.17 -13.77
N HIS A 84 33.59 34.06 -14.17
CA HIS A 84 34.84 33.59 -13.60
C HIS A 84 36.03 34.49 -13.94
N ASP A 85 36.10 34.99 -15.18
CA ASP A 85 37.10 35.97 -15.61
C ASP A 85 36.45 37.05 -16.50
N PRO A 86 35.91 38.13 -15.89
CA PRO A 86 35.28 39.21 -16.62
C PRO A 86 36.28 40.06 -17.44
N PHE A 87 37.59 39.94 -17.16
CA PHE A 87 38.64 40.73 -17.82
C PHE A 87 39.19 40.03 -19.07
N SER A 88 38.94 38.72 -19.23
CA SER A 88 39.34 37.99 -20.42
C SER A 88 38.69 38.53 -21.70
N SER A 89 39.51 38.68 -22.73
CA SER A 89 39.07 39.16 -24.04
C SER A 89 37.98 38.23 -24.62
N PRO A 90 37.03 38.75 -25.41
CA PRO A 90 35.99 37.91 -26.03
C PRO A 90 36.57 36.74 -26.84
N SER A 91 37.70 36.95 -27.52
CA SER A 91 38.39 35.91 -28.29
C SER A 91 38.97 34.79 -27.41
N LYS A 92 39.53 35.13 -26.24
CA LYS A 92 40.03 34.14 -25.27
C LYS A 92 38.88 33.30 -24.71
N ARG A 93 37.80 33.95 -24.27
CA ARG A 93 36.59 33.25 -23.78
C ARG A 93 35.94 32.35 -24.82
N GLN A 94 35.90 32.78 -26.08
CA GLN A 94 35.38 31.93 -27.16
C GLN A 94 36.26 30.71 -27.42
N ALA A 95 37.59 30.86 -27.34
CA ALA A 95 38.52 29.74 -27.47
C ALA A 95 38.34 28.72 -26.32
N GLU A 96 38.21 29.20 -25.08
CA GLU A 96 37.94 28.37 -23.90
C GLU A 96 36.59 27.66 -23.99
N LEU A 97 35.53 28.37 -24.40
CA LEU A 97 34.22 27.78 -24.67
C LEU A 97 34.32 26.63 -25.66
N ASN A 98 34.95 26.87 -26.82
CA ASN A 98 35.10 25.84 -27.86
C ASN A 98 35.87 24.62 -27.35
N ALA A 99 36.92 24.86 -26.57
CA ALA A 99 37.76 23.80 -26.00
C ALA A 99 36.97 22.99 -24.95
N ILE A 100 36.27 23.65 -24.02
CA ILE A 100 35.43 23.01 -23.00
C ILE A 100 34.32 22.19 -23.64
N THR A 101 33.62 22.73 -24.64
CA THR A 101 32.54 22.02 -25.33
C THR A 101 33.06 20.82 -26.10
N THR A 102 34.23 20.93 -26.74
CA THR A 102 34.86 19.81 -27.46
C THR A 102 35.24 18.69 -26.48
N GLU A 103 35.86 19.02 -25.34
CA GLU A 103 36.22 18.01 -24.33
C GLU A 103 34.98 17.38 -23.66
N ALA A 104 33.90 18.16 -23.47
CA ALA A 104 32.64 17.66 -22.92
C ALA A 104 31.94 16.64 -23.82
N GLY A 105 32.12 16.76 -25.15
CA GLY A 105 31.59 15.80 -26.12
C GLY A 105 32.21 14.40 -25.99
N GLU A 106 33.48 14.33 -25.56
CA GLU A 106 34.10 13.05 -25.22
C GLU A 106 33.77 12.61 -23.80
N ARG A 107 34.12 13.45 -22.82
CA ARG A 107 33.88 13.33 -21.37
C ARG A 107 34.79 14.35 -20.67
N LEU A 108 34.25 15.52 -20.33
CA LEU A 108 34.96 16.53 -19.54
C LEU A 108 34.82 16.16 -18.06
N VAL A 109 35.70 15.27 -17.59
CA VAL A 109 35.70 14.70 -16.23
C VAL A 109 34.39 13.94 -15.92
N LEU A 110 33.33 14.64 -15.54
CA LEU A 110 32.00 14.05 -15.26
C LEU A 110 30.87 14.66 -16.10
N ILE A 111 31.10 15.76 -16.82
CA ILE A 111 30.18 16.25 -17.85
C ILE A 111 30.39 15.42 -19.11
N VAL A 112 29.30 14.87 -19.64
CA VAL A 112 29.30 13.99 -20.82
C VAL A 112 28.22 14.41 -21.81
N GLU A 113 28.35 13.93 -23.03
CA GLU A 113 27.35 14.02 -24.09
C GLU A 113 26.62 12.67 -24.22
N PRO A 114 25.57 12.37 -23.42
CA PRO A 114 24.88 11.08 -23.48
C PRO A 114 24.20 10.80 -24.83
N ALA A 115 23.87 11.86 -25.57
CA ALA A 115 23.35 11.82 -26.94
C ALA A 115 23.89 13.03 -27.70
N ALA A 116 23.99 12.92 -29.03
CA ALA A 116 24.52 14.00 -29.87
C ALA A 116 23.82 15.34 -29.58
N ASP A 117 24.63 16.37 -29.38
CA ASP A 117 24.31 17.74 -29.01
C ASP A 117 23.48 17.89 -27.72
N VAL A 118 23.66 16.96 -26.76
CA VAL A 118 22.98 16.98 -25.45
C VAL A 118 23.99 16.70 -24.35
N PHE A 119 24.15 17.61 -23.39
CA PHE A 119 25.17 17.56 -22.33
C PHE A 119 24.54 17.39 -20.94
N GLY A 120 25.19 16.62 -20.06
CA GLY A 120 24.73 16.43 -18.69
C GLY A 120 25.65 15.55 -17.85
N PHE A 121 25.10 15.01 -16.77
CA PHE A 121 25.77 14.03 -15.92
C PHE A 121 25.20 12.62 -16.15
N GLU A 122 26.05 11.60 -16.13
CA GLU A 122 25.63 10.19 -16.24
C GLU A 122 24.71 9.76 -15.08
N LEU A 123 24.94 10.31 -13.88
CA LEU A 123 24.23 9.92 -12.66
C LEU A 123 23.60 11.15 -11.98
N ARG A 124 22.32 11.03 -11.61
CA ARG A 124 21.57 12.06 -10.86
C ARG A 124 22.26 12.44 -9.53
N SER A 125 22.88 11.49 -8.85
CA SER A 125 23.57 11.75 -7.58
C SER A 125 24.82 12.63 -7.74
N ILE A 126 25.51 12.57 -8.88
CA ILE A 126 26.66 13.45 -9.18
C ILE A 126 26.18 14.88 -9.39
N GLN A 127 25.09 15.05 -10.14
CA GLN A 127 24.45 16.35 -10.33
C GLN A 127 23.97 16.94 -8.99
N GLU A 128 23.30 16.15 -8.15
CA GLU A 128 22.85 16.59 -6.82
C GLU A 128 24.04 16.99 -5.92
N PHE A 129 25.14 16.24 -5.97
CA PHE A 129 26.38 16.58 -5.27
C PHE A 129 26.96 17.92 -5.76
N PHE A 130 27.04 18.14 -7.08
CA PHE A 130 27.56 19.39 -7.63
C PHE A 130 26.64 20.59 -7.38
N ALA A 131 25.32 20.41 -7.45
CA ALA A 131 24.36 21.44 -7.05
C ALA A 131 24.55 21.84 -5.59
N ALA A 132 24.77 20.87 -4.68
CA ALA A 132 25.03 21.14 -3.27
C ALA A 132 26.35 21.91 -3.07
N CYS A 133 27.40 21.49 -3.78
CA CYS A 133 28.68 22.19 -3.77
C CYS A 133 28.56 23.62 -4.30
N HIS A 134 27.75 23.85 -5.34
CA HIS A 134 27.48 25.19 -5.88
C HIS A 134 26.82 26.07 -4.84
N LEU A 135 25.71 25.60 -4.27
CA LEU A 135 24.96 26.32 -3.25
C LEU A 135 25.81 26.67 -2.04
N ALA A 136 26.65 25.73 -1.57
CA ALA A 136 27.54 25.97 -0.44
C ALA A 136 28.70 26.89 -0.83
N ASP A 137 29.52 26.50 -1.79
CA ASP A 137 30.82 27.14 -2.02
C ASP A 137 30.71 28.54 -2.65
N THR A 138 29.57 28.90 -3.26
CA THR A 138 29.33 30.26 -3.81
C THR A 138 28.53 31.17 -2.88
N SER A 139 28.29 30.76 -1.64
CA SER A 139 27.65 31.64 -0.64
C SER A 139 28.62 32.75 -0.24
N ALA A 140 28.17 34.00 -0.24
CA ALA A 140 28.97 35.17 0.13
C ALA A 140 29.40 35.12 1.62
N ASP A 141 28.53 34.62 2.48
CA ASP A 141 28.77 34.50 3.91
C ASP A 141 27.97 33.33 4.53
N THR A 142 28.14 33.17 5.85
CA THR A 142 27.43 32.18 6.66
C THR A 142 25.91 32.37 6.66
N ALA A 143 25.42 33.62 6.63
CA ALA A 143 23.99 33.91 6.69
C ALA A 143 23.28 33.53 5.37
N GLN A 144 23.90 33.83 4.23
CA GLN A 144 23.40 33.40 2.93
C GLN A 144 23.44 31.87 2.80
N ARG A 145 24.47 31.22 3.33
CA ARG A 145 24.56 29.75 3.36
C ARG A 145 23.38 29.12 4.12
N TYR A 146 22.99 29.69 5.25
CA TYR A 146 21.83 29.23 6.01
C TYR A 146 20.51 29.51 5.30
N SER A 147 20.37 30.69 4.70
CA SER A 147 19.17 31.05 3.94
C SER A 147 18.97 30.11 2.73
N ARG A 148 20.05 29.81 2.00
CA ARG A 148 20.04 28.82 0.91
C ARG A 148 19.71 27.42 1.41
N PHE A 149 20.28 26.99 2.56
CA PHE A 149 19.97 25.69 3.17
C PHE A 149 18.50 25.58 3.57
N GLU A 150 17.96 26.60 4.25
CA GLU A 150 16.57 26.64 4.67
C GLU A 150 15.62 26.48 3.47
N ALA A 151 15.89 27.18 2.37
CA ALA A 151 15.08 27.07 1.16
C ALA A 151 15.06 25.64 0.60
N ILE A 152 16.23 25.01 0.41
CA ILE A 152 16.28 23.65 -0.12
C ILE A 152 15.79 22.59 0.88
N ALA A 153 15.90 22.84 2.17
CA ALA A 153 15.44 21.93 3.22
C ALA A 153 13.92 21.73 3.21
N ARG A 154 13.17 22.76 2.79
CA ARG A 154 11.70 22.72 2.65
C ARG A 154 11.23 22.13 1.31
N LEU A 155 12.12 21.83 0.37
CA LEU A 155 11.75 21.36 -0.97
C LEU A 155 12.12 19.88 -1.16
N PRO A 156 11.14 18.95 -1.19
CA PRO A 156 11.42 17.52 -1.37
C PRO A 156 12.26 17.17 -2.60
N HIS A 157 12.15 17.91 -3.71
CA HIS A 157 13.01 17.67 -4.89
C HIS A 157 14.50 17.88 -4.60
N TRP A 158 14.81 18.84 -3.73
CA TRP A 158 16.18 19.21 -3.34
C TRP A 158 16.70 18.38 -2.16
N ARG A 159 15.99 17.34 -1.74
CA ARG A 159 16.31 16.61 -0.51
C ARG A 159 17.73 16.05 -0.48
N ASN A 160 18.14 15.36 -1.53
CA ASN A 160 19.51 14.84 -1.63
C ASN A 160 20.56 15.97 -1.70
N VAL A 161 20.22 17.08 -2.35
CA VAL A 161 21.09 18.27 -2.40
C VAL A 161 21.28 18.83 -1.00
N ALA A 162 20.23 18.91 -0.18
CA ALA A 162 20.31 19.32 1.22
C ALA A 162 21.22 18.40 2.05
N LEU A 163 21.16 17.07 1.87
CA LEU A 163 22.06 16.13 2.54
C LEU A 163 23.53 16.35 2.16
N PHE A 164 23.82 16.44 0.86
CA PHE A 164 25.17 16.76 0.38
C PHE A 164 25.63 18.14 0.87
N PHE A 165 24.75 19.13 0.87
CA PHE A 165 25.04 20.49 1.32
C PHE A 165 25.50 20.48 2.77
N VAL A 166 24.75 19.82 3.66
CA VAL A 166 25.15 19.73 5.07
C VAL A 166 26.43 18.94 5.25
N GLY A 167 26.65 17.88 4.46
CA GLY A 167 27.92 17.16 4.44
C GLY A 167 29.11 18.05 4.12
N ARG A 168 28.93 18.90 3.11
CA ARG A 168 29.92 19.90 2.66
C ARG A 168 30.18 20.95 3.74
N VAL A 169 29.12 21.48 4.35
CA VAL A 169 29.20 22.42 5.48
C VAL A 169 29.91 21.80 6.68
N GLY A 170 29.54 20.57 7.04
CA GLY A 170 30.13 19.84 8.14
C GLY A 170 31.64 19.63 8.00
N ARG A 171 32.13 19.44 6.77
CA ARG A 171 33.57 19.28 6.48
C ARG A 171 34.31 20.61 6.41
N ASN A 172 33.81 21.55 5.60
CA ASN A 172 34.57 22.76 5.24
C ASN A 172 34.32 23.92 6.19
N TYR A 173 33.19 23.92 6.90
CA TYR A 173 32.73 24.99 7.76
C TYR A 173 32.28 24.41 9.10
N ALA A 174 33.14 23.61 9.74
CA ALA A 174 32.77 22.82 10.90
C ALA A 174 32.18 23.66 12.06
N GLY A 175 32.50 24.95 12.18
CA GLY A 175 31.90 25.87 13.17
C GLY A 175 30.42 26.17 12.92
N GLU A 176 29.94 26.03 11.69
CA GLU A 176 28.59 26.36 11.25
C GLU A 176 27.58 25.21 11.43
N ALA A 177 28.07 23.99 11.65
CA ALA A 177 27.23 22.79 11.73
C ALA A 177 26.16 22.82 12.83
N ALA A 178 26.40 23.52 13.95
CA ALA A 178 25.40 23.66 15.01
C ALA A 178 24.20 24.50 14.54
N ASN A 179 24.44 25.56 13.77
CA ASN A 179 23.39 26.43 13.26
C ASN A 179 22.53 25.75 12.18
N ILE A 180 23.09 24.81 11.43
CA ILE A 180 22.30 23.97 10.51
C ILE A 180 21.22 23.18 11.25
N ILE A 181 21.53 22.68 12.45
CA ILE A 181 20.54 22.00 13.31
C ILE A 181 19.47 22.99 13.77
N GLU A 182 19.87 24.23 14.10
CA GLU A 182 18.91 25.30 14.43
C GLU A 182 18.01 25.68 13.24
N VAL A 183 18.52 25.65 12.00
CA VAL A 183 17.69 25.85 10.80
C VAL A 183 16.64 24.74 10.70
N CYS A 184 17.01 23.47 10.87
CA CYS A 184 16.03 22.38 10.89
C CYS A 184 14.96 22.60 11.98
N ARG A 185 15.37 23.04 13.18
CA ARG A 185 14.42 23.36 14.25
C ARG A 185 13.55 24.58 13.92
N GLY A 186 14.11 25.57 13.22
CA GLY A 186 13.41 26.76 12.75
C GLY A 186 12.28 26.42 11.78
N ILE A 187 12.53 25.48 10.86
CA ILE A 187 11.52 24.99 9.91
C ILE A 187 10.26 24.52 10.68
N ASP A 188 10.41 23.67 11.70
CA ASP A 188 9.28 23.12 12.45
C ASP A 188 8.58 24.13 13.39
N ARG A 189 9.05 25.38 13.46
CA ARG A 189 8.35 26.46 14.21
C ARG A 189 7.37 27.23 13.34
N ASP A 190 7.49 27.15 12.03
CA ASP A 190 6.66 27.91 11.10
C ASP A 190 5.49 27.08 10.60
N VAL A 191 4.40 27.75 10.22
CA VAL A 191 3.27 27.12 9.51
C VAL A 191 3.63 27.04 8.02
N PRO A 192 3.32 25.93 7.30
CA PRO A 192 2.66 24.70 7.74
C PRO A 192 3.57 23.65 8.42
N ASP A 193 4.87 23.88 8.44
CA ASP A 193 5.90 22.91 8.86
C ASP A 193 5.73 22.35 10.26
N ILE A 194 5.20 23.15 11.20
CA ILE A 194 4.89 22.74 12.56
C ILE A 194 3.98 21.50 12.64
N PHE A 195 3.16 21.26 11.60
CA PHE A 195 2.29 20.08 11.54
C PHE A 195 3.00 18.84 10.98
N VAL A 196 3.82 19.02 9.94
CA VAL A 196 4.45 17.93 9.18
C VAL A 196 5.84 17.52 9.69
N HIS A 197 6.47 18.37 10.52
CA HIS A 197 7.81 18.16 11.08
C HIS A 197 8.88 17.84 10.00
N ARG A 198 8.93 18.64 8.92
CA ARG A 198 9.90 18.44 7.84
C ARG A 198 11.35 18.67 8.31
N GLY A 199 11.55 19.55 9.28
CA GLY A 199 12.82 19.81 9.94
C GLY A 199 13.32 18.61 10.75
N GLY A 200 12.47 18.03 11.60
CA GLY A 200 12.75 16.81 12.35
C GLY A 200 13.02 15.63 11.42
N ALA A 201 12.26 15.49 10.34
CA ALA A 201 12.51 14.46 9.34
C ALA A 201 13.86 14.66 8.65
N LEU A 202 14.23 15.91 8.32
CA LEU A 202 15.57 16.24 7.82
C LEU A 202 16.65 15.91 8.81
N ALA A 203 16.43 16.18 10.08
CA ALA A 203 17.39 15.88 11.12
C ALA A 203 17.68 14.37 11.21
N LEU A 204 16.65 13.52 11.11
CA LEU A 204 16.82 12.07 11.04
C LEU A 204 17.57 11.61 9.79
N GLU A 205 17.28 12.20 8.63
CA GLU A 205 18.01 11.87 7.40
C GLU A 205 19.48 12.29 7.45
N LEU A 206 19.76 13.48 7.99
CA LEU A 206 21.12 13.96 8.22
C LEU A 206 21.89 13.07 9.20
N ALA A 207 21.21 12.57 10.24
CA ALA A 207 21.77 11.61 11.19
C ALA A 207 22.06 10.27 10.50
N ALA A 208 21.13 9.75 9.71
CA ALA A 208 21.31 8.51 8.95
C ALA A 208 22.44 8.61 7.92
N ASP A 209 22.59 9.76 7.25
CA ASP A 209 23.67 10.03 6.28
C ASP A 209 25.04 10.31 6.94
N ARG A 210 25.06 10.45 8.28
CA ARG A 210 26.22 10.90 9.07
C ARG A 210 26.80 12.22 8.54
N ALA A 211 25.93 13.18 8.23
CA ALA A 211 26.30 14.43 7.55
C ALA A 211 27.36 15.26 8.32
N PHE A 212 27.48 15.08 9.65
CA PHE A 212 28.51 15.73 10.47
C PHE A 212 29.70 14.81 10.86
N GLY A 213 29.88 13.70 10.15
CA GLY A 213 30.98 12.76 10.39
C GLY A 213 30.89 12.09 11.77
N PRO A 214 32.01 11.83 12.45
CA PRO A 214 32.04 11.11 13.73
C PRO A 214 31.64 11.97 14.96
N ASN A 215 31.12 13.18 14.76
CA ASN A 215 30.77 14.08 15.87
C ASN A 215 29.50 13.61 16.60
N ARG A 216 29.67 12.75 17.61
CA ARG A 216 28.55 12.16 18.38
C ARG A 216 27.66 13.21 19.05
N ARG A 217 28.18 14.37 19.43
CA ARG A 217 27.36 15.45 20.03
C ARG A 217 26.36 16.02 19.02
N ARG A 218 26.80 16.26 17.79
CA ARG A 218 25.93 16.74 16.70
C ARG A 218 24.97 15.65 16.24
N GLN A 219 25.43 14.41 16.19
CA GLN A 219 24.58 13.25 15.92
C GLN A 219 23.45 13.16 16.95
N ASN A 220 23.76 13.29 18.24
CA ASN A 220 22.75 13.30 19.30
C ASN A 220 21.77 14.46 19.16
N ALA A 221 22.24 15.67 18.82
CA ALA A 221 21.37 16.83 18.63
C ALA A 221 20.42 16.67 17.43
N LEU A 222 20.88 16.06 16.33
CA LEU A 222 20.02 15.71 15.19
C LEU A 222 18.97 14.66 15.58
N LEU A 223 19.36 13.63 16.33
CA LEU A 223 18.43 12.60 16.79
C LEU A 223 17.42 13.16 17.79
N GLU A 224 17.85 14.04 18.71
CA GLU A 224 16.97 14.68 19.69
C GLU A 224 15.89 15.51 19.00
N LEU A 225 16.26 16.32 18.00
CA LEU A 225 15.30 17.02 17.15
C LEU A 225 14.44 16.04 16.34
N GLY A 226 15.04 15.01 15.75
CA GLY A 226 14.34 14.04 14.91
C GLY A 226 13.27 13.23 15.63
N VAL A 227 13.47 12.91 16.90
CA VAL A 227 12.46 12.19 17.71
C VAL A 227 11.31 13.09 18.17
N GLU A 228 11.39 14.41 18.00
CA GLU A 228 10.25 15.33 18.25
C GLU A 228 9.07 15.06 17.30
N ILE A 229 9.29 14.34 16.18
CA ILE A 229 8.22 13.83 15.31
C ILE A 229 7.17 13.01 16.11
N PHE A 230 7.59 12.31 17.18
CA PHE A 230 6.70 11.54 18.04
C PHE A 230 5.88 12.37 19.03
N ASP A 231 6.12 13.69 19.11
CA ASP A 231 5.32 14.60 19.93
C ASP A 231 3.94 14.86 19.29
N ARG A 232 3.65 14.24 18.13
CA ARG A 232 2.38 14.30 17.42
C ARG A 232 1.93 12.92 16.93
N HIS A 233 0.67 12.83 16.53
CA HIS A 233 0.17 11.65 15.85
C HIS A 233 0.74 11.58 14.43
N ILE A 234 1.53 10.54 14.19
CA ILE A 234 2.09 10.25 12.88
C ILE A 234 1.36 9.09 12.22
N SER A 235 1.30 9.13 10.89
CA SER A 235 0.76 8.04 10.10
C SER A 235 1.65 6.80 10.16
N GLU A 236 1.08 5.68 9.76
CA GLU A 236 1.80 4.42 9.62
C GLU A 236 2.97 4.53 8.62
N ASN A 237 2.75 5.24 7.50
CA ASN A 237 3.76 5.46 6.48
C ASN A 237 4.92 6.29 7.04
N ARG A 238 4.63 7.40 7.72
CA ARG A 238 5.66 8.26 8.31
C ARG A 238 6.42 7.53 9.42
N ARG A 239 5.74 6.74 10.24
CA ARG A 239 6.36 5.87 11.24
C ARG A 239 7.35 4.90 10.59
N GLN A 240 6.96 4.22 9.51
CA GLN A 240 7.84 3.29 8.81
C GLN A 240 9.07 4.00 8.24
N GLN A 241 8.91 5.20 7.67
CA GLN A 241 10.03 6.03 7.20
C GLN A 241 11.01 6.36 8.35
N VAL A 242 10.50 6.79 9.51
CA VAL A 242 11.32 7.07 10.69
C VAL A 242 12.07 5.81 11.16
N GLN A 243 11.39 4.66 11.21
CA GLN A 243 12.00 3.38 11.56
C GLN A 243 13.14 3.01 10.62
N ASP A 244 12.92 3.16 9.31
CA ASP A 244 13.93 2.86 8.30
C ASP A 244 15.15 3.77 8.43
N LEU A 245 14.96 5.05 8.77
CA LEU A 245 16.06 5.99 9.02
C LEU A 245 16.85 5.63 10.28
N LEU A 246 16.17 5.31 11.38
CA LEU A 246 16.82 4.91 12.62
C LEU A 246 17.58 3.57 12.47
N LEU A 247 17.05 2.63 11.69
CA LEU A 247 17.73 1.36 11.39
C LEU A 247 18.96 1.51 10.49
N ARG A 248 19.05 2.59 9.70
CA ARG A 248 20.25 2.92 8.90
C ARG A 248 21.38 3.50 9.75
N LEU A 249 21.09 3.92 10.98
CA LEU A 249 22.13 4.40 11.89
C LEU A 249 23.13 3.30 12.22
N PRO A 250 24.36 3.67 12.60
CA PRO A 250 25.34 2.72 13.14
C PRO A 250 24.76 2.02 14.37
N ILE A 251 25.03 0.72 14.55
CA ILE A 251 24.53 -0.04 15.70
C ILE A 251 24.92 0.63 17.03
N GLU A 252 26.11 1.23 17.09
CA GLU A 252 26.58 1.95 18.28
C GLU A 252 25.74 3.21 18.55
N ASP A 253 25.32 3.94 17.52
CA ASP A 253 24.48 5.14 17.69
C ASP A 253 23.00 4.78 17.92
N GLN A 254 22.53 3.66 17.37
CA GLN A 254 21.22 3.11 17.73
C GLN A 254 21.16 2.82 19.24
N ARG A 255 22.15 2.08 19.75
CA ARG A 255 22.26 1.68 21.15
C ARG A 255 22.52 2.85 22.10
N ASP A 256 23.48 3.70 21.78
CA ASP A 256 23.97 4.70 22.73
C ASP A 256 23.25 6.05 22.64
N LEU A 257 22.59 6.36 21.51
CA LEU A 257 21.95 7.67 21.28
C LEU A 257 20.45 7.53 21.02
N ALA A 258 20.04 6.79 19.98
CA ALA A 258 18.64 6.75 19.56
C ALA A 258 17.74 6.08 20.61
N ILE A 259 18.11 4.89 21.10
CA ILE A 259 17.33 4.16 22.12
C ILE A 259 17.16 5.02 23.40
N PRO A 260 18.21 5.57 24.02
CA PRO A 260 18.06 6.43 25.20
C PRO A 260 17.16 7.66 24.99
N LEU A 261 17.19 8.27 23.79
CA LEU A 261 16.28 9.37 23.47
C LEU A 261 14.82 8.92 23.37
N LEU A 262 14.55 7.76 22.77
CA LEU A 262 13.21 7.18 22.73
C LEU A 262 12.72 6.80 24.13
N GLU A 263 13.59 6.27 25.00
CA GLU A 263 13.29 5.98 26.41
C GLU A 263 12.92 7.26 27.19
N LYS A 264 13.70 8.33 26.99
CA LYS A 264 13.39 9.66 27.56
C LYS A 264 12.04 10.19 27.04
N LYS A 265 11.76 10.04 25.75
CA LYS A 265 10.47 10.44 25.15
C LYS A 265 9.31 9.62 25.71
N ILE A 266 9.48 8.31 25.91
CA ILE A 266 8.49 7.47 26.60
C ILE A 266 8.12 8.14 27.93
N ALA A 267 9.10 8.50 28.76
CA ALA A 267 8.87 9.05 30.10
C ALA A 267 8.06 10.38 30.12
N VAL A 268 8.17 11.20 29.08
CA VAL A 268 7.56 12.55 29.04
C VAL A 268 6.26 12.60 28.25
N LEU A 269 6.11 11.78 27.21
CA LEU A 269 4.93 11.82 26.35
C LEU A 269 3.67 11.31 27.05
N SER A 270 2.53 11.88 26.67
CA SER A 270 1.23 11.38 27.11
C SER A 270 0.96 9.99 26.51
N SER A 271 0.12 9.21 27.17
CA SER A 271 -0.17 7.83 26.78
C SER A 271 -0.71 7.71 25.35
N ALA A 272 -1.40 8.75 24.83
CA ALA A 272 -1.96 8.76 23.48
C ALA A 272 -0.90 8.74 22.37
N TYR A 273 0.32 9.22 22.64
CA TYR A 273 1.41 9.29 21.66
C TYR A 273 2.39 8.12 21.74
N LEU A 274 2.23 7.22 22.73
CA LEU A 274 3.19 6.14 22.97
C LEU A 274 3.14 5.04 21.91
N GLY A 275 2.00 4.82 21.23
CA GLY A 275 1.83 3.74 20.25
C GLY A 275 2.91 3.73 19.15
N PRO A 276 3.04 4.80 18.33
CA PRO A 276 4.05 4.88 17.28
C PRO A 276 5.50 4.79 17.80
N LEU A 277 5.77 5.38 18.97
CA LEU A 277 7.07 5.38 19.62
C LEU A 277 7.48 3.96 20.04
N LEU A 278 6.56 3.21 20.64
CA LEU A 278 6.80 1.84 21.10
C LEU A 278 7.08 0.87 19.96
N ARG A 279 6.34 0.99 18.85
CA ARG A 279 6.60 0.20 17.65
C ARG A 279 8.00 0.49 17.07
N THR A 280 8.46 1.73 17.21
CA THR A 280 9.80 2.15 16.78
C THR A 280 10.88 1.63 17.70
N LEU A 281 10.71 1.77 19.02
CA LEU A 281 11.64 1.23 20.01
C LEU A 281 11.75 -0.29 19.90
N HIS A 282 10.63 -1.00 19.79
CA HIS A 282 10.61 -2.46 19.62
C HIS A 282 11.36 -2.93 18.36
N ARG A 283 11.31 -2.13 17.28
CA ARG A 283 12.03 -2.44 16.04
C ARG A 283 13.55 -2.30 16.18
N LEU A 284 14.01 -1.38 17.04
CA LEU A 284 15.44 -1.18 17.34
C LEU A 284 15.95 -2.15 18.40
N ASP A 285 15.16 -2.36 19.46
CA ASP A 285 15.44 -3.28 20.56
C ASP A 285 14.14 -3.85 21.12
N SER A 286 13.82 -5.08 20.69
CA SER A 286 12.61 -5.79 21.11
C SER A 286 12.62 -6.22 22.57
N ARG A 287 13.78 -6.17 23.24
CA ARG A 287 13.96 -6.55 24.65
C ARG A 287 14.01 -5.34 25.58
N ASN A 288 13.77 -4.14 25.06
CA ASN A 288 13.83 -2.93 25.86
C ASN A 288 12.73 -2.91 26.94
N ARG A 289 13.12 -2.86 28.21
CA ARG A 289 12.20 -2.86 29.36
C ARG A 289 11.23 -1.68 29.38
N HIS A 290 11.58 -0.54 28.76
CA HIS A 290 10.71 0.64 28.73
C HIS A 290 9.46 0.41 27.87
N ILE A 291 9.45 -0.61 27.00
CA ILE A 291 8.25 -0.99 26.26
C ILE A 291 7.15 -1.45 27.23
N ILE A 292 7.52 -2.20 28.27
CA ILE A 292 6.58 -2.70 29.29
C ILE A 292 6.07 -1.54 30.16
N VAL A 293 6.97 -0.65 30.60
CA VAL A 293 6.60 0.55 31.38
C VAL A 293 5.62 1.43 30.60
N ALA A 294 5.85 1.62 29.30
CA ALA A 294 4.95 2.40 28.46
C ALA A 294 3.61 1.70 28.24
N PHE A 295 3.62 0.38 28.05
CA PHE A 295 2.40 -0.43 27.97
C PHE A 295 1.56 -0.30 29.24
N GLU A 296 2.18 -0.39 30.42
CA GLU A 296 1.52 -0.20 31.72
C GLU A 296 0.88 1.19 31.82
N ARG A 297 1.60 2.25 31.44
CA ARG A 297 1.06 3.61 31.42
C ARG A 297 -0.09 3.82 30.45
N MET A 298 -0.06 3.16 29.28
CA MET A 298 -1.19 3.18 28.35
C MET A 298 -2.39 2.41 28.92
N ALA A 299 -2.14 1.28 29.58
CA ALA A 299 -3.15 0.44 30.22
C ALA A 299 -3.83 1.10 31.43
N GLU A 300 -3.15 2.02 32.12
CA GLU A 300 -3.74 2.83 33.20
C GLU A 300 -4.74 3.88 32.67
N ASN A 301 -4.64 4.23 31.40
CA ASN A 301 -5.60 5.13 30.75
C ASN A 301 -6.77 4.32 30.17
N ALA A 302 -7.96 4.53 30.73
CA ALA A 302 -9.19 3.82 30.34
C ALA A 302 -9.49 3.92 28.84
N ASP A 303 -9.26 5.10 28.24
CA ASP A 303 -9.55 5.35 26.82
C ASP A 303 -8.58 4.61 25.88
N LEU A 304 -7.40 4.23 26.39
CA LEU A 304 -6.34 3.58 25.62
C LEU A 304 -6.14 2.12 25.98
N THR A 305 -6.92 1.56 26.91
CA THR A 305 -6.71 0.20 27.42
C THR A 305 -6.82 -0.85 26.30
N GLU A 306 -7.78 -0.70 25.38
CA GLU A 306 -7.87 -1.56 24.19
C GLU A 306 -6.66 -1.41 23.27
N GLU A 307 -6.21 -0.17 23.02
CA GLU A 307 -5.06 0.11 22.15
C GLU A 307 -3.76 -0.41 22.75
N ALA A 308 -3.58 -0.27 24.07
CA ALA A 308 -2.47 -0.80 24.83
C ALA A 308 -2.38 -2.32 24.66
N LEU A 309 -3.51 -3.03 24.83
CA LEU A 309 -3.55 -4.48 24.67
C LEU A 309 -3.29 -4.92 23.22
N ALA A 310 -3.87 -4.20 22.24
CA ALA A 310 -3.61 -4.45 20.82
C ALA A 310 -2.12 -4.28 20.49
N LEU A 311 -1.50 -3.24 21.02
CA LEU A 311 -0.08 -2.96 20.86
C LEU A 311 0.78 -4.02 21.54
N TYR A 312 0.42 -4.48 22.72
CA TYR A 312 1.10 -5.59 23.41
C TYR A 312 1.10 -6.86 22.56
N PHE A 313 -0.05 -7.27 22.02
CA PHE A 313 -0.13 -8.47 21.20
C PHE A 313 0.63 -8.37 19.89
N ASP A 314 0.71 -7.16 19.33
CA ASP A 314 1.47 -6.91 18.11
C ASP A 314 2.99 -6.93 18.34
N LEU A 315 3.46 -6.36 19.46
CA LEU A 315 4.89 -6.24 19.78
C LEU A 315 5.47 -7.42 20.58
N ARG A 316 4.70 -8.04 21.48
CA ARG A 316 5.13 -9.08 22.43
C ARG A 316 6.43 -8.75 23.18
N PRO A 317 6.50 -7.61 23.89
CA PRO A 317 7.69 -7.25 24.66
C PRO A 317 7.87 -8.20 25.84
N GLY A 318 8.97 -8.96 25.88
CA GLY A 318 9.42 -9.71 27.05
C GLY A 318 8.31 -10.41 27.84
N ALA A 319 7.56 -11.30 27.18
CA ALA A 319 6.26 -11.85 27.59
C ALA A 319 6.09 -12.02 29.11
N GLU A 320 7.01 -12.71 29.78
CA GLU A 320 6.93 -13.01 31.22
C GLU A 320 6.74 -11.79 32.13
N GLN A 321 7.43 -10.67 31.83
CA GLN A 321 7.42 -9.48 32.68
C GLN A 321 6.11 -8.68 32.57
N ALA A 322 5.41 -8.78 31.43
CA ALA A 322 4.17 -8.06 31.18
C ALA A 322 2.91 -8.88 31.52
N MET A 323 3.03 -10.19 31.82
CA MET A 323 1.90 -11.09 32.05
C MET A 323 0.92 -10.59 33.10
N GLU A 324 1.42 -10.04 34.20
CA GLU A 324 0.56 -9.51 35.27
C GLU A 324 -0.28 -8.32 34.79
N THR A 325 0.33 -7.40 34.05
CA THR A 325 -0.35 -6.25 33.45
C THR A 325 -1.35 -6.70 32.39
N VAL A 326 -0.99 -7.67 31.53
CA VAL A 326 -1.90 -8.28 30.55
C VAL A 326 -3.12 -8.91 31.24
N ARG A 327 -2.90 -9.67 32.32
CA ARG A 327 -3.97 -10.27 33.14
C ARG A 327 -4.92 -9.20 33.68
N LYS A 328 -4.37 -8.15 34.30
CA LYS A 328 -5.14 -7.02 34.85
C LYS A 328 -5.95 -6.31 33.77
N VAL A 329 -5.31 -5.98 32.65
CA VAL A 329 -5.94 -5.29 31.51
C VAL A 329 -7.05 -6.14 30.89
N ALA A 330 -6.78 -7.41 30.58
CA ALA A 330 -7.76 -8.32 30.02
C ALA A 330 -8.97 -8.52 30.96
N SER A 331 -8.72 -8.60 32.27
CA SER A 331 -9.78 -8.72 33.27
C SER A 331 -10.67 -7.47 33.34
N VAL A 332 -10.07 -6.27 33.24
CA VAL A 332 -10.81 -5.00 33.22
C VAL A 332 -11.64 -4.84 31.95
N LEU A 333 -11.06 -5.17 30.79
CA LEU A 333 -11.72 -5.09 29.50
C LEU A 333 -12.86 -6.09 29.33
N GLY A 334 -12.74 -7.27 29.94
CA GLY A 334 -13.65 -8.38 29.73
C GLY A 334 -13.50 -9.01 28.33
N THR A 335 -14.20 -10.12 28.12
CA THR A 335 -14.08 -10.94 26.90
C THR A 335 -14.49 -10.18 25.64
N SER A 336 -15.53 -9.34 25.70
CA SER A 336 -16.03 -8.60 24.53
C SER A 336 -15.01 -7.56 24.00
N ALA A 337 -14.38 -6.79 24.88
CA ALA A 337 -13.40 -5.79 24.46
C ALA A 337 -12.06 -6.43 24.05
N VAL A 338 -11.63 -7.49 24.75
CA VAL A 338 -10.47 -8.29 24.30
C VAL A 338 -10.76 -8.91 22.92
N GLY A 339 -11.99 -9.37 22.67
CA GLY A 339 -12.42 -9.83 21.35
C GLY A 339 -12.29 -8.75 20.27
N ARG A 340 -12.73 -7.51 20.55
CA ARG A 340 -12.50 -6.36 19.64
C ARG A 340 -11.02 -6.12 19.35
N VAL A 341 -10.16 -6.28 20.35
CA VAL A 341 -8.71 -6.13 20.18
C VAL A 341 -8.18 -7.23 19.25
N LEU A 342 -8.48 -8.49 19.55
CA LEU A 342 -8.08 -9.64 18.75
C LEU A 342 -8.60 -9.54 17.31
N SER A 343 -9.81 -9.01 17.10
CA SER A 343 -10.41 -8.87 15.79
C SER A 343 -9.68 -7.89 14.86
N ARG A 344 -8.82 -7.02 15.42
CA ARG A 344 -7.95 -6.08 14.68
C ARG A 344 -6.58 -6.68 14.35
N LEU A 345 -6.22 -7.80 14.96
CA LEU A 345 -4.94 -8.45 14.77
C LEU A 345 -4.94 -9.35 13.52
N ARG A 346 -3.75 -9.59 12.97
CA ARG A 346 -3.56 -10.67 11.99
C ARG A 346 -3.78 -12.01 12.69
N LEU A 347 -4.28 -13.01 11.97
CA LEU A 347 -4.66 -14.30 12.58
C LEU A 347 -3.50 -15.02 13.29
N GLN A 348 -2.27 -14.93 12.75
CA GLN A 348 -1.08 -15.43 13.43
C GLN A 348 -0.82 -14.71 14.77
N ALA A 349 -1.12 -13.41 14.85
CA ALA A 349 -1.04 -12.63 16.07
C ALA A 349 -2.19 -12.94 17.04
N ILE A 350 -3.39 -13.31 16.55
CA ILE A 350 -4.51 -13.79 17.39
C ILE A 350 -4.10 -15.05 18.14
N TRP A 351 -3.56 -16.05 17.44
CA TRP A 351 -3.07 -17.30 18.05
C TRP A 351 -2.09 -17.01 19.19
N ARG A 352 -1.11 -16.15 18.90
CA ARG A 352 -0.10 -15.70 19.83
C ARG A 352 -0.73 -14.98 21.03
N ALA A 353 -1.63 -14.04 20.78
CA ALA A 353 -2.36 -13.35 21.83
C ALA A 353 -3.13 -14.31 22.76
N CYS A 354 -3.72 -15.38 22.21
CA CYS A 354 -4.38 -16.42 23.00
C CYS A 354 -3.40 -17.16 23.92
N GLN A 355 -2.21 -17.48 23.40
CA GLN A 355 -1.15 -18.05 24.24
C GLN A 355 -0.75 -17.09 25.34
N ASP A 356 -0.55 -15.80 25.04
CA ASP A 356 -0.16 -14.81 26.03
C ASP A 356 -1.23 -14.63 27.12
N LEU A 357 -2.52 -14.62 26.76
CA LEU A 357 -3.62 -14.59 27.72
C LEU A 357 -3.60 -15.82 28.64
N LYS A 358 -3.33 -17.02 28.11
CA LYS A 358 -3.20 -18.23 28.93
C LYS A 358 -2.00 -18.17 29.86
N HIS A 359 -0.84 -17.73 29.37
CA HIS A 359 0.36 -17.54 30.20
C HIS A 359 0.14 -16.47 31.28
N ALA A 360 -0.69 -15.47 31.00
CA ALA A 360 -1.15 -14.48 31.95
C ALA A 360 -2.18 -15.04 32.96
N GLY A 361 -2.48 -16.34 32.95
CA GLY A 361 -3.40 -16.98 33.89
C GLY A 361 -4.88 -16.72 33.61
N MET A 362 -5.23 -16.24 32.42
CA MET A 362 -6.64 -16.18 32.00
C MET A 362 -7.17 -17.59 31.80
N THR A 363 -8.43 -17.84 32.22
CA THR A 363 -9.05 -19.15 32.09
C THR A 363 -9.26 -19.53 30.62
N ASP A 364 -9.29 -20.84 30.34
CA ASP A 364 -9.63 -21.33 29.00
C ASP A 364 -10.99 -20.81 28.52
N GLU A 365 -11.96 -20.68 29.43
CA GLU A 365 -13.27 -20.10 29.17
C GLU A 365 -13.16 -18.63 28.74
N PHE A 366 -12.38 -17.81 29.46
CA PHE A 366 -12.16 -16.41 29.09
C PHE A 366 -11.53 -16.29 27.70
N VAL A 367 -10.44 -17.03 27.46
CA VAL A 367 -9.71 -16.98 26.18
C VAL A 367 -10.61 -17.44 25.03
N SER A 368 -11.39 -18.50 25.26
CA SER A 368 -12.40 -18.96 24.32
C SER A 368 -13.38 -17.82 24.04
N GLN A 369 -14.10 -17.30 25.05
CA GLN A 369 -15.08 -16.22 24.87
C GLN A 369 -14.52 -14.96 24.19
N ALA A 370 -13.25 -14.62 24.42
CA ALA A 370 -12.59 -13.52 23.73
C ALA A 370 -12.30 -13.82 22.25
N VAL A 371 -11.76 -15.01 21.93
CA VAL A 371 -11.58 -15.47 20.54
C VAL A 371 -12.91 -15.49 19.81
N LEU A 372 -13.91 -16.00 20.49
CA LEU A 372 -15.28 -16.13 20.03
C LEU A 372 -15.87 -14.77 19.63
N GLU A 373 -15.72 -13.75 20.48
CA GLU A 373 -16.07 -12.38 20.13
C GLU A 373 -15.18 -11.82 19.00
N ALA A 374 -13.88 -12.09 19.00
CA ALA A 374 -12.98 -11.65 17.94
C ALA A 374 -13.38 -12.19 16.57
N VAL A 375 -13.82 -13.43 16.57
CA VAL A 375 -14.32 -14.15 15.42
C VAL A 375 -15.65 -13.52 15.00
N ARG A 376 -16.60 -13.30 15.92
CA ARG A 376 -17.85 -12.53 15.70
C ARG A 376 -17.58 -11.18 15.03
N ARG A 377 -16.53 -10.47 15.42
CA ARG A 377 -16.29 -9.07 14.97
C ARG A 377 -15.38 -8.91 13.77
N GLY A 378 -14.35 -9.75 13.61
CA GLY A 378 -13.25 -9.49 12.65
C GLY A 378 -12.81 -10.69 11.82
N ALA A 379 -12.78 -11.90 12.39
CA ALA A 379 -12.55 -13.10 11.56
C ALA A 379 -13.74 -13.37 10.61
N PHE A 380 -14.87 -12.68 10.82
CA PHE A 380 -16.04 -12.64 9.97
C PHE A 380 -16.29 -11.24 9.37
N SER A 381 -15.31 -10.35 9.33
CA SER A 381 -15.44 -9.15 8.48
C SER A 381 -15.54 -9.52 7.00
N TRP A 382 -15.17 -10.75 6.65
CA TRP A 382 -15.36 -11.40 5.35
C TRP A 382 -16.61 -12.31 5.28
N VAL A 383 -17.41 -12.45 6.35
CA VAL A 383 -18.59 -13.36 6.44
C VAL A 383 -19.84 -12.53 6.78
N ARG A 384 -21.04 -12.90 6.27
CA ARG A 384 -22.24 -12.02 6.32
C ARG A 384 -22.78 -11.84 7.75
N THR A 385 -23.69 -10.87 7.97
CA THR A 385 -24.23 -10.55 9.31
C THR A 385 -25.11 -11.65 9.90
N GLU A 386 -26.00 -12.26 9.11
CA GLU A 386 -26.88 -13.37 9.56
C GLU A 386 -26.05 -14.62 9.96
N GLU A 387 -24.99 -14.83 9.20
CA GLU A 387 -23.99 -15.87 9.36
C GLU A 387 -23.10 -15.64 10.59
N ARG A 388 -22.82 -14.36 10.90
CA ARG A 388 -22.09 -13.91 12.08
C ARG A 388 -22.90 -14.13 13.36
N ASP A 389 -24.22 -13.98 13.33
CA ASP A 389 -25.07 -14.28 14.49
C ASP A 389 -25.20 -15.79 14.72
N PHE A 390 -25.39 -16.57 13.65
CA PHE A 390 -25.34 -18.03 13.71
C PHE A 390 -24.00 -18.55 14.24
N LEU A 391 -22.88 -18.08 13.65
CA LEU A 391 -21.55 -18.44 14.11
C LEU A 391 -21.33 -17.93 15.53
N SER A 392 -21.87 -16.77 15.92
CA SER A 392 -21.80 -16.30 17.31
C SER A 392 -22.56 -17.19 18.30
N ASP A 393 -23.69 -17.76 17.91
CA ASP A 393 -24.50 -18.64 18.77
C ASP A 393 -23.80 -19.99 18.95
N ILE A 394 -23.20 -20.52 17.89
CA ILE A 394 -22.29 -21.68 17.91
C ILE A 394 -21.09 -21.44 18.82
N ILE A 395 -20.56 -20.23 18.71
CA ILE A 395 -19.34 -19.81 19.36
C ILE A 395 -19.57 -19.75 20.87
N GLN A 396 -20.72 -19.27 21.34
CA GLN A 396 -21.06 -19.23 22.77
C GLN A 396 -21.11 -20.61 23.48
N LEU A 397 -21.04 -21.73 22.74
CA LEU A 397 -20.99 -23.09 23.28
C LEU A 397 -19.59 -23.40 23.86
N PRO A 398 -19.46 -24.17 24.97
CA PRO A 398 -18.21 -24.28 25.75
C PRO A 398 -17.07 -25.21 25.20
N TRP A 399 -16.29 -24.83 24.18
CA TRP A 399 -15.25 -25.65 23.49
C TRP A 399 -14.18 -26.35 24.38
N PRO A 400 -13.61 -27.52 23.97
CA PRO A 400 -12.41 -28.07 24.56
C PRO A 400 -11.21 -27.20 24.15
N ALA A 401 -10.36 -26.84 25.10
CA ALA A 401 -9.25 -25.91 24.90
C ALA A 401 -8.32 -26.30 23.72
N ASP A 402 -8.16 -27.59 23.45
CA ASP A 402 -7.28 -28.10 22.38
C ASP A 402 -7.87 -27.90 20.97
N CYS A 403 -9.20 -27.96 20.82
CA CYS A 403 -9.87 -27.85 19.52
C CYS A 403 -9.92 -26.41 19.01
N ALA A 404 -10.23 -25.44 19.88
CA ALA A 404 -10.20 -24.01 19.52
C ALA A 404 -8.81 -23.57 19.05
N PHE A 405 -7.77 -24.15 19.67
CA PHE A 405 -6.39 -23.90 19.33
C PHE A 405 -6.02 -24.49 17.95
N LEU A 406 -6.43 -25.74 17.68
CA LEU A 406 -6.25 -26.38 16.38
C LEU A 406 -6.92 -25.60 15.24
N ILE A 407 -8.11 -25.04 15.47
CA ILE A 407 -8.85 -24.23 14.48
C ILE A 407 -8.13 -22.95 14.11
N LEU A 408 -7.74 -22.16 15.11
CA LEU A 408 -7.01 -20.91 14.88
C LEU A 408 -5.70 -21.17 14.15
N ARG A 409 -4.99 -22.25 14.52
CA ARG A 409 -3.78 -22.70 13.83
C ARG A 409 -4.07 -23.05 12.37
N SER A 410 -5.11 -23.82 12.10
CA SER A 410 -5.52 -24.18 10.74
C SER A 410 -5.91 -22.98 9.89
N MET A 411 -6.71 -22.07 10.42
CA MET A 411 -7.06 -20.84 9.70
C MET A 411 -5.81 -19.97 9.43
N ALA A 412 -4.86 -19.89 10.39
CA ALA A 412 -3.60 -19.18 10.21
C ALA A 412 -2.72 -19.79 9.12
N VAL A 413 -2.70 -21.13 9.01
CA VAL A 413 -2.04 -21.86 7.91
C VAL A 413 -2.67 -21.49 6.57
N LEU A 414 -4.00 -21.53 6.48
CA LEU A 414 -4.75 -21.22 5.25
C LEU A 414 -4.55 -19.76 4.81
N GLN A 415 -4.58 -18.80 5.75
CA GLN A 415 -4.36 -17.39 5.45
C GLN A 415 -2.90 -17.10 5.04
N ALA A 416 -1.92 -17.72 5.70
CA ALA A 416 -0.51 -17.58 5.31
C ALA A 416 -0.29 -18.05 3.87
N HIS A 417 -0.94 -19.16 3.48
CA HIS A 417 -0.92 -19.67 2.11
C HIS A 417 -1.60 -18.74 1.09
N SER A 418 -2.69 -18.04 1.46
CA SER A 418 -3.36 -17.10 0.56
C SER A 418 -2.56 -15.81 0.32
N VAL A 419 -1.97 -15.25 1.38
CA VAL A 419 -1.21 -13.98 1.33
C VAL A 419 0.07 -14.11 0.52
N VAL A 420 0.82 -15.20 0.67
CA VAL A 420 2.09 -15.48 -0.04
C VAL A 420 1.94 -15.47 -1.56
N ARG A 421 0.74 -15.74 -2.10
CA ARG A 421 0.50 -15.72 -3.56
C ARG A 421 0.03 -14.36 -4.09
N SER A 422 -0.60 -13.52 -3.28
CA SER A 422 -1.06 -12.18 -3.68
C SER A 422 0.10 -11.19 -3.88
N ALA A 423 1.22 -11.38 -3.17
CA ALA A 423 2.47 -10.65 -3.37
C ALA A 423 3.24 -11.29 -4.54
N GLY A 424 2.92 -10.90 -5.77
CA GLY A 424 3.42 -11.52 -6.99
C GLY A 424 4.91 -11.88 -6.96
N SER A 425 5.24 -13.10 -7.37
CA SER A 425 6.56 -13.59 -7.83
C SER A 425 7.80 -13.45 -6.92
N ALA A 426 7.77 -12.68 -5.83
CA ALA A 426 8.93 -12.45 -4.98
C ALA A 426 8.98 -13.42 -3.79
N GLY A 427 9.20 -14.71 -4.07
CA GLY A 427 9.83 -15.72 -3.20
C GLY A 427 9.78 -15.61 -1.66
N TRP A 428 8.63 -15.32 -1.03
CA TRP A 428 8.47 -15.55 0.41
C TRP A 428 8.11 -17.02 0.64
N ILE A 429 9.12 -17.86 0.85
CA ILE A 429 8.94 -19.19 1.45
C ILE A 429 8.58 -18.92 2.91
N VAL A 430 7.34 -19.24 3.32
CA VAL A 430 7.06 -19.36 4.76
C VAL A 430 8.00 -20.46 5.26
N PRO A 431 8.89 -20.19 6.23
CA PRO A 431 9.78 -21.22 6.74
C PRO A 431 8.94 -22.44 7.12
N GLU A 432 9.26 -23.59 6.53
CA GLU A 432 8.50 -24.84 6.70
C GLU A 432 8.33 -25.21 8.19
N GLU A 433 9.24 -24.70 9.02
CA GLU A 433 9.31 -24.89 10.47
C GLU A 433 8.27 -24.10 11.29
N GLN A 434 7.62 -23.05 10.75
CA GLN A 434 6.84 -22.14 11.60
C GLN A 434 5.32 -22.39 11.61
N VAL A 435 4.77 -23.13 10.65
CA VAL A 435 3.31 -23.32 10.53
C VAL A 435 2.97 -24.70 9.93
N VAL A 436 3.28 -25.78 10.65
CA VAL A 436 2.89 -27.15 10.27
C VAL A 436 1.53 -27.47 10.88
N ALA A 437 0.53 -27.90 10.10
CA ALA A 437 -0.69 -28.48 10.66
C ALA A 437 -0.35 -29.83 11.31
N SER A 438 -1.11 -30.29 12.32
CA SER A 438 -0.85 -31.60 12.93
C SER A 438 -0.81 -32.71 11.88
N ASP A 439 0.04 -33.72 12.06
CA ASP A 439 0.11 -34.90 11.19
C ASP A 439 -1.25 -35.60 11.04
N ASP A 440 -2.10 -35.52 12.06
CA ASP A 440 -3.48 -36.03 11.99
C ASP A 440 -4.37 -35.21 11.07
N VAL A 441 -4.21 -33.88 11.07
CA VAL A 441 -4.91 -33.01 10.12
C VAL A 441 -4.40 -33.26 8.71
N MET A 442 -3.09 -33.39 8.53
CA MET A 442 -2.47 -33.65 7.22
C MET A 442 -2.82 -35.02 6.65
N ALA A 443 -3.14 -35.99 7.51
CA ALA A 443 -3.58 -37.33 7.09
C ALA A 443 -5.11 -37.47 7.01
N GLY A 444 -5.87 -36.40 7.30
CA GLY A 444 -7.33 -36.43 7.29
C GLY A 444 -7.95 -37.23 8.45
N ARG A 445 -7.21 -37.48 9.53
CA ARG A 445 -7.66 -38.16 10.76
C ARG A 445 -8.38 -37.21 11.71
N ILE A 446 -9.19 -36.31 11.16
CA ILE A 446 -9.80 -35.19 11.90
C ILE A 446 -10.90 -35.67 12.85
N ALA A 447 -11.55 -36.81 12.54
CA ALA A 447 -12.50 -37.45 13.44
C ALA A 447 -11.88 -37.87 14.78
N LEU A 448 -10.55 -38.08 14.85
CA LEU A 448 -9.83 -38.45 16.08
C LEU A 448 -9.52 -37.24 16.97
N LEU A 449 -9.65 -36.01 16.45
CA LEU A 449 -9.30 -34.77 17.15
C LEU A 449 -10.46 -34.16 17.94
N GLY A 450 -11.64 -34.80 17.95
CA GLY A 450 -12.80 -34.40 18.75
C GLY A 450 -13.06 -35.39 19.88
N ALA A 451 -13.16 -34.89 21.13
CA ALA A 451 -13.54 -35.72 22.27
C ALA A 451 -14.95 -36.31 22.06
N GLU A 452 -15.13 -37.61 22.34
CA GLU A 452 -16.39 -38.27 22.02
C GLU A 452 -17.60 -37.70 22.80
N ASP A 453 -17.34 -37.12 23.97
CA ASP A 453 -18.35 -36.61 24.92
C ASP A 453 -18.52 -35.09 24.90
N SER A 454 -17.97 -34.40 23.90
CA SER A 454 -18.04 -32.95 23.88
C SER A 454 -19.44 -32.47 23.46
N PRO A 455 -20.06 -31.50 24.17
CA PRO A 455 -21.40 -30.99 23.85
C PRO A 455 -21.46 -30.12 22.59
N PHE A 456 -20.46 -30.16 21.71
CA PHE A 456 -20.38 -29.35 20.48
C PHE A 456 -20.91 -30.13 19.30
N ASP A 457 -21.47 -29.41 18.33
CA ASP A 457 -21.54 -29.96 16.98
C ASP A 457 -20.12 -30.05 16.42
N ARG A 458 -19.55 -31.27 16.44
CA ARG A 458 -18.20 -31.62 15.96
C ARG A 458 -17.91 -31.06 14.56
N ARG A 459 -18.96 -30.72 13.79
CA ARG A 459 -18.90 -30.23 12.42
C ARG A 459 -18.37 -28.81 12.25
N LEU A 460 -18.55 -27.93 13.23
CA LEU A 460 -18.01 -26.55 13.14
C LEU A 460 -16.53 -26.51 13.38
N ALA A 461 -16.15 -27.13 14.49
CA ALA A 461 -14.80 -27.12 15.01
C ALA A 461 -13.78 -27.73 14.06
N THR A 462 -14.22 -28.65 13.23
CA THR A 462 -13.31 -29.41 12.37
C THR A 462 -13.32 -28.88 10.93
N THR A 463 -14.16 -27.90 10.58
CA THR A 463 -14.22 -27.36 9.21
C THR A 463 -12.88 -26.76 8.76
N PRO A 464 -12.19 -25.89 9.54
CA PRO A 464 -10.88 -25.39 9.16
C PRO A 464 -9.79 -26.47 9.11
N LEU A 465 -9.92 -27.52 9.93
CA LEU A 465 -9.03 -28.69 9.89
C LEU A 465 -9.23 -29.47 8.60
N TRP A 466 -10.48 -29.72 8.20
CA TRP A 466 -10.82 -30.36 6.93
C TRP A 466 -10.33 -29.53 5.75
N LEU A 467 -10.43 -28.20 5.81
CA LEU A 467 -9.86 -27.35 4.77
C LEU A 467 -8.35 -27.42 4.71
N CYS A 468 -7.66 -27.39 5.84
CA CYS A 468 -6.22 -27.64 5.87
C CYS A 468 -5.86 -28.97 5.23
N HIS A 469 -6.61 -30.05 5.51
CA HIS A 469 -6.40 -31.35 4.86
C HIS A 469 -6.66 -31.29 3.35
N VAL A 470 -7.80 -30.69 2.95
CA VAL A 470 -8.22 -30.54 1.55
C VAL A 470 -7.20 -29.74 0.73
N PHE A 471 -6.50 -28.77 1.32
CA PHE A 471 -5.51 -27.96 0.60
C PHE A 471 -4.08 -28.47 0.71
N LEU A 472 -3.68 -28.92 1.90
CA LEU A 472 -2.28 -29.13 2.24
C LEU A 472 -1.99 -30.59 2.60
N GLY A 473 -3.01 -31.37 2.94
CA GLY A 473 -2.89 -32.74 3.38
C GLY A 473 -2.57 -33.75 2.27
N HIS A 474 -2.39 -34.99 2.70
CA HIS A 474 -2.25 -36.16 1.85
C HIS A 474 -3.63 -36.78 1.62
N VAL A 475 -4.35 -36.26 0.63
CA VAL A 475 -5.71 -36.70 0.34
C VAL A 475 -5.70 -38.12 -0.25
N THR A 476 -6.17 -39.06 0.54
CA THR A 476 -6.49 -40.44 0.13
C THR A 476 -7.98 -40.57 -0.17
N PRO A 477 -8.43 -41.59 -0.94
CA PRO A 477 -9.86 -41.85 -1.15
C PRO A 477 -10.64 -41.91 0.16
N GLY A 478 -10.13 -42.62 1.18
CA GLY A 478 -10.78 -42.71 2.49
C GLY A 478 -10.89 -41.35 3.20
N SER A 479 -9.84 -40.53 3.16
CA SER A 479 -9.90 -39.19 3.74
C SER A 479 -10.80 -38.22 2.94
N ALA A 480 -10.91 -38.42 1.63
CA ALA A 480 -11.80 -37.63 0.76
C ALA A 480 -13.26 -37.98 1.03
N SER A 481 -13.61 -39.27 1.10
CA SER A 481 -14.95 -39.71 1.50
C SER A 481 -15.33 -39.21 2.89
N ALA A 482 -14.37 -39.22 3.84
CA ALA A 482 -14.58 -38.69 5.18
C ALA A 482 -14.82 -37.16 5.17
N ALA A 483 -14.04 -36.40 4.39
CA ALA A 483 -14.25 -34.97 4.21
C ALA A 483 -15.60 -34.67 3.54
N ILE A 484 -15.98 -35.43 2.53
CA ILE A 484 -17.23 -35.22 1.79
C ILE A 484 -18.43 -35.57 2.63
N LYS A 485 -18.38 -36.69 3.36
CA LYS A 485 -19.40 -37.03 4.35
C LYS A 485 -19.52 -35.91 5.38
N PHE A 486 -18.40 -35.38 5.85
CA PHE A 486 -18.38 -34.27 6.78
C PHE A 486 -19.06 -32.99 6.21
N PHE A 487 -18.68 -32.55 5.01
CA PHE A 487 -19.28 -31.39 4.34
C PHE A 487 -20.73 -31.62 3.94
N ARG A 488 -21.12 -32.85 3.64
CA ARG A 488 -22.50 -33.25 3.34
C ARG A 488 -23.39 -33.19 4.56
N ASP A 489 -22.85 -33.58 5.70
CA ASP A 489 -23.56 -33.60 6.96
C ASP A 489 -23.57 -32.20 7.64
N LEU A 490 -22.85 -31.21 7.11
CA LEU A 490 -22.88 -29.83 7.61
C LEU A 490 -24.28 -29.23 7.38
N PRO A 491 -24.96 -28.70 8.42
CA PRO A 491 -26.29 -28.10 8.27
C PRO A 491 -26.33 -26.96 7.23
N ALA A 492 -27.46 -26.74 6.55
CA ALA A 492 -27.57 -25.74 5.48
C ALA A 492 -27.22 -24.29 5.92
N GLU A 493 -27.35 -24.01 7.21
CA GLU A 493 -26.98 -22.75 7.89
C GLU A 493 -25.46 -22.44 7.82
N PHE A 494 -24.66 -23.41 7.36
CA PHE A 494 -23.20 -23.34 7.23
C PHE A 494 -22.69 -22.94 5.85
N SER A 495 -23.59 -22.63 4.92
CA SER A 495 -23.28 -21.85 3.72
C SER A 495 -22.59 -20.51 4.05
N SER A 496 -22.55 -20.13 5.32
CA SER A 496 -21.77 -19.06 5.91
C SER A 496 -20.25 -19.21 5.97
N LEU A 497 -19.72 -20.44 6.01
CA LEU A 497 -18.27 -20.66 6.01
C LEU A 497 -17.65 -20.48 4.62
N VAL A 498 -18.51 -20.27 3.63
CA VAL A 498 -18.20 -20.17 2.20
C VAL A 498 -17.32 -19.00 1.82
N PRO A 499 -17.51 -17.78 2.35
CA PRO A 499 -16.62 -16.67 2.04
C PRO A 499 -15.17 -16.89 2.52
N MET A 500 -14.93 -17.77 3.51
CA MET A 500 -13.55 -18.18 3.85
C MET A 500 -12.86 -18.89 2.70
N PHE A 501 -13.62 -19.59 1.85
CA PHE A 501 -13.10 -20.24 0.65
C PHE A 501 -12.68 -19.23 -0.42
N GLY A 502 -13.39 -18.10 -0.55
CA GLY A 502 -13.15 -17.09 -1.58
C GLY A 502 -11.84 -16.29 -1.42
N GLY A 503 -11.20 -16.39 -0.25
CA GLY A 503 -9.86 -15.83 -0.01
C GLY A 503 -8.72 -16.73 -0.48
N ILE A 504 -9.01 -17.98 -0.85
CA ILE A 504 -8.02 -18.94 -1.32
C ILE A 504 -7.90 -18.79 -2.85
N PRO A 505 -6.68 -18.63 -3.40
CA PRO A 505 -6.53 -18.42 -4.83
C PRO A 505 -7.12 -19.60 -5.60
N TYR A 506 -8.12 -19.34 -6.45
CA TYR A 506 -8.78 -20.29 -7.35
C TYR A 506 -7.76 -21.07 -8.22
N GLU A 507 -6.58 -20.49 -8.43
CA GLU A 507 -5.44 -21.09 -9.12
C GLU A 507 -4.76 -22.23 -8.33
N ALA A 508 -5.13 -22.46 -7.07
CA ALA A 508 -4.57 -23.52 -6.24
C ALA A 508 -5.28 -24.87 -6.43
N SER A 509 -6.62 -24.89 -6.42
CA SER A 509 -7.42 -26.10 -6.61
C SER A 509 -8.91 -25.75 -6.75
N PRO A 510 -9.68 -26.43 -7.63
CA PRO A 510 -11.12 -26.23 -7.81
C PRO A 510 -11.96 -26.90 -6.70
N VAL A 511 -11.32 -27.70 -5.85
CA VAL A 511 -11.98 -28.65 -4.95
C VAL A 511 -12.92 -27.98 -3.98
N VAL A 512 -12.50 -26.86 -3.41
CA VAL A 512 -13.29 -26.17 -2.40
C VAL A 512 -14.51 -25.49 -3.00
N ASP A 513 -14.39 -24.96 -4.22
CA ASP A 513 -15.53 -24.41 -4.94
C ASP A 513 -16.56 -25.48 -5.29
N LEU A 514 -16.09 -26.68 -5.63
CA LEU A 514 -16.96 -27.83 -5.89
C LEU A 514 -17.62 -28.40 -4.63
N ILE A 515 -16.87 -28.48 -3.52
CA ILE A 515 -17.44 -28.84 -2.21
C ILE A 515 -18.52 -27.83 -1.83
N HIS A 516 -18.23 -26.53 -1.97
CA HIS A 516 -19.22 -25.50 -1.70
C HIS A 516 -20.45 -25.60 -2.61
N ALA A 517 -20.26 -25.81 -3.91
CA ALA A 517 -21.37 -26.03 -4.84
C ALA A 517 -22.25 -27.22 -4.44
N ALA A 518 -21.64 -28.30 -3.94
CA ALA A 518 -22.36 -29.47 -3.44
C ALA A 518 -23.12 -29.18 -2.14
N ILE A 519 -22.57 -28.39 -1.21
CA ILE A 519 -23.25 -27.92 0.01
C ILE A 519 -24.53 -27.16 -0.34
N VAL A 520 -24.45 -26.20 -1.28
CA VAL A 520 -25.57 -25.33 -1.63
C VAL A 520 -26.73 -26.08 -2.29
N LYS A 521 -26.43 -27.13 -3.08
CA LYS A 521 -27.47 -27.88 -3.82
C LYS A 521 -27.99 -29.11 -3.11
N GLY A 522 -27.13 -29.79 -2.35
CA GLY A 522 -27.45 -31.07 -1.72
C GLY A 522 -27.66 -32.26 -2.67
N GLY A 523 -27.31 -32.16 -3.97
CA GLY A 523 -27.45 -33.25 -4.94
C GLY A 523 -26.35 -34.32 -4.81
N GLU A 524 -26.72 -35.61 -4.87
CA GLU A 524 -25.75 -36.72 -4.81
C GLU A 524 -24.69 -36.66 -5.92
N ASP A 525 -25.06 -36.21 -7.11
CA ASP A 525 -24.13 -36.06 -8.23
C ASP A 525 -23.12 -34.92 -8.00
N ASP A 526 -23.54 -33.83 -7.34
CA ASP A 526 -22.63 -32.73 -6.97
C ASP A 526 -21.63 -33.18 -5.90
N TRP A 527 -22.07 -34.00 -4.94
CA TRP A 527 -21.18 -34.56 -3.92
C TRP A 527 -20.19 -35.58 -4.49
N ARG A 528 -20.63 -36.43 -5.43
CA ARG A 528 -19.72 -37.35 -6.15
C ARG A 528 -18.69 -36.57 -6.95
N LEU A 529 -19.10 -35.47 -7.58
CA LEU A 529 -18.19 -34.57 -8.28
C LEU A 529 -17.18 -33.92 -7.33
N ALA A 530 -17.63 -33.39 -6.19
CA ALA A 530 -16.75 -32.81 -5.18
C ALA A 530 -15.76 -33.84 -4.61
N GLU A 531 -16.19 -35.08 -4.35
CA GLU A 531 -15.34 -36.16 -3.88
C GLU A 531 -14.28 -36.56 -4.91
N HIS A 532 -14.70 -36.75 -6.15
CA HIS A 532 -13.80 -37.06 -7.24
C HIS A 532 -12.79 -35.93 -7.47
N ALA A 533 -13.23 -34.67 -7.38
CA ALA A 533 -12.33 -33.54 -7.46
C ALA A 533 -11.35 -33.51 -6.30
N LEU A 534 -11.80 -33.75 -5.07
CA LEU A 534 -10.96 -33.79 -3.88
C LEU A 534 -9.87 -34.86 -3.99
N ILE A 535 -10.20 -36.07 -4.46
CA ILE A 535 -9.24 -37.15 -4.67
C ILE A 535 -8.16 -36.77 -5.70
N ASN A 536 -8.55 -36.08 -6.78
CA ASN A 536 -7.66 -35.82 -7.90
C ASN A 536 -6.89 -34.51 -7.81
N TRP A 537 -7.48 -33.51 -7.15
CA TRP A 537 -7.03 -32.11 -7.16
C TRP A 537 -6.88 -31.54 -5.74
N GLY A 538 -7.20 -32.31 -4.70
CA GLY A 538 -6.97 -31.95 -3.30
C GLY A 538 -5.56 -32.24 -2.82
N GLY A 539 -5.19 -31.60 -1.72
CA GLY A 539 -3.88 -31.71 -1.09
C GLY A 539 -2.76 -31.09 -1.93
N ARG A 540 -1.53 -31.17 -1.41
CA ARG A 540 -0.33 -30.65 -2.10
C ARG A 540 -0.16 -31.25 -3.50
N THR A 541 -0.36 -32.57 -3.62
CA THR A 541 -0.19 -33.31 -4.87
C THR A 541 -1.25 -32.95 -5.90
N GLY A 542 -2.52 -32.84 -5.47
CA GLY A 542 -3.62 -32.48 -6.36
C GLY A 542 -3.52 -31.04 -6.85
N ALA A 543 -3.11 -30.09 -6.01
CA ALA A 543 -2.85 -28.70 -6.41
C ALA A 543 -1.75 -28.60 -7.48
N ALA A 544 -0.67 -29.38 -7.34
CA ALA A 544 0.39 -29.47 -8.35
C ALA A 544 -0.10 -30.08 -9.67
N ARG A 545 -1.04 -31.03 -9.62
CA ARG A 545 -1.68 -31.61 -10.81
C ARG A 545 -2.60 -30.60 -11.50
N TRP A 546 -3.41 -29.88 -10.72
CA TRP A 546 -4.35 -28.87 -11.20
C TRP A 546 -3.65 -27.76 -11.97
N ARG A 547 -2.52 -27.28 -11.41
CA ARG A 547 -1.67 -26.30 -12.08
C ARG A 547 -1.14 -26.80 -13.43
N ARG A 548 -0.68 -28.05 -13.50
CA ARG A 548 -0.21 -28.66 -14.76
C ARG A 548 -1.33 -28.71 -15.80
N LEU A 549 -2.57 -28.99 -15.40
CA LEU A 549 -3.72 -28.95 -16.28
C LEU A 549 -4.00 -27.53 -16.79
N CYS A 550 -4.02 -26.52 -15.91
CA CYS A 550 -4.19 -25.13 -16.30
C CYS A 550 -3.11 -24.68 -17.29
N ASP A 551 -1.85 -25.02 -17.04
CA ASP A 551 -0.73 -24.73 -17.93
C ASP A 551 -0.86 -25.44 -19.29
N ALA A 552 -1.35 -26.68 -19.32
CA ALA A 552 -1.59 -27.44 -20.54
C ALA A 552 -2.74 -26.85 -21.38
N LEU A 553 -3.83 -26.44 -20.74
CA LEU A 553 -4.96 -25.76 -21.40
C LEU A 553 -4.55 -24.39 -21.94
N LEU A 554 -3.76 -23.62 -21.19
CA LEU A 554 -3.16 -22.38 -21.67
C LEU A 554 -2.27 -22.63 -22.89
N LYS A 555 -1.44 -23.68 -22.87
CA LYS A 555 -0.58 -24.06 -23.99
C LYS A 555 -1.39 -24.44 -25.24
N SER A 556 -2.48 -25.18 -25.09
CA SER A 556 -3.29 -25.61 -26.24
C SER A 556 -4.06 -24.44 -26.86
N LEU A 557 -4.50 -23.46 -26.05
CA LEU A 557 -5.22 -22.28 -26.51
C LEU A 557 -4.33 -21.25 -27.21
N LEU A 558 -3.09 -21.08 -26.72
CA LEU A 558 -2.25 -19.92 -27.09
C LEU A 558 -1.09 -20.25 -28.02
N GLY A 559 -0.77 -21.54 -28.19
CA GLY A 559 0.43 -22.00 -28.86
C GLY A 559 1.70 -21.83 -28.00
N THR A 560 2.65 -22.77 -28.16
CA THR A 560 3.89 -22.89 -27.38
C THR A 560 4.76 -21.61 -27.28
N PRO A 561 4.97 -20.83 -28.36
CA PRO A 561 5.94 -19.71 -28.35
C PRO A 561 5.55 -18.52 -27.46
N ALA A 562 4.26 -18.32 -27.21
CA ALA A 562 3.75 -17.20 -26.42
C ALA A 562 3.81 -17.47 -24.90
N LEU A 563 3.96 -18.74 -24.51
CA LEU A 563 4.09 -19.20 -23.13
C LEU A 563 5.55 -19.13 -22.64
N GLU A 564 6.53 -19.39 -23.51
CA GLU A 564 7.97 -19.35 -23.17
C GLU A 564 8.45 -17.91 -22.87
N ARG A 565 7.97 -16.91 -23.62
CA ARG A 565 8.25 -15.47 -23.33
C ARG A 565 7.64 -14.98 -22.01
N SER A 566 6.75 -15.76 -21.42
CA SER A 566 6.00 -15.46 -20.22
C SER A 566 6.70 -15.94 -18.94
N GLN A 567 7.62 -16.90 -19.07
CA GLN A 567 8.28 -17.63 -17.98
C GLN A 567 9.56 -16.98 -17.44
N ASN A 568 10.09 -15.94 -18.10
CA ASN A 568 11.35 -15.27 -17.75
C ASN A 568 11.27 -14.25 -16.59
N SER A 569 10.30 -14.35 -15.66
CA SER A 569 10.10 -13.31 -14.64
C SER A 569 9.96 -13.75 -13.17
N SER A 570 10.28 -14.98 -12.76
CA SER A 570 10.55 -15.21 -11.32
C SER A 570 11.31 -16.50 -11.01
N ASP A 571 12.43 -16.36 -10.31
CA ASP A 571 13.31 -17.44 -9.84
C ASP A 571 12.64 -18.48 -8.90
N PHE A 572 11.39 -18.26 -8.49
CA PHE A 572 10.58 -19.21 -7.71
C PHE A 572 10.08 -20.42 -8.53
N ILE A 573 9.85 -20.26 -9.84
CA ILE A 573 9.48 -21.39 -10.72
C ILE A 573 10.65 -22.39 -10.81
N ARG A 574 11.89 -21.90 -10.74
CA ARG A 574 13.10 -22.72 -10.76
C ARG A 574 13.20 -23.60 -9.50
N SER A 575 12.92 -23.06 -8.31
CA SER A 575 12.93 -23.82 -7.05
C SER A 575 11.83 -24.89 -6.97
N LEU A 576 10.69 -24.67 -7.64
CA LEU A 576 9.62 -25.67 -7.75
C LEU A 576 9.89 -26.70 -8.85
N GLN A 577 10.59 -26.32 -9.93
CA GLN A 577 11.04 -27.24 -10.98
C GLN A 577 12.19 -28.15 -10.51
N GLU A 578 13.11 -27.62 -9.71
CA GLU A 578 14.23 -28.40 -9.12
C GLU A 578 13.73 -29.48 -8.13
N ASN A 579 12.55 -29.29 -7.53
CA ASN A 579 11.90 -30.30 -6.66
C ASN A 579 10.87 -31.18 -7.39
N LEU A 580 10.60 -30.95 -8.67
CA LEU A 580 9.59 -31.68 -9.45
C LEU A 580 10.15 -32.33 -10.72
N SER A 581 11.48 -32.38 -10.89
CA SER A 581 12.11 -33.05 -12.02
C SER A 581 12.57 -34.47 -11.67
N THR A 582 11.63 -35.33 -11.28
CA THR A 582 11.76 -36.78 -11.47
C THR A 582 10.41 -37.37 -11.83
N ASP A 583 10.32 -37.80 -13.08
CA ASP A 583 9.37 -38.74 -13.66
C ASP A 583 7.87 -38.39 -13.68
N GLN A 584 7.37 -38.14 -14.90
CA GLN A 584 6.33 -38.92 -15.59
C GLN A 584 5.75 -38.11 -16.75
N THR A 585 5.57 -38.78 -17.89
CA THR A 585 4.64 -38.42 -18.96
C THR A 585 3.32 -37.94 -18.34
N LEU A 586 2.79 -36.81 -18.82
CA LEU A 586 1.45 -36.35 -18.47
C LEU A 586 0.49 -37.55 -18.58
N PRO A 587 -0.35 -37.82 -17.57
CA PRO A 587 -1.38 -38.84 -17.73
C PRO A 587 -2.23 -38.46 -18.95
N ASP A 588 -2.74 -39.46 -19.66
CA ASP A 588 -3.94 -39.31 -20.48
C ASP A 588 -5.06 -38.82 -19.53
N ILE A 589 -5.14 -37.50 -19.30
CA ILE A 589 -6.24 -36.90 -18.56
C ILE A 589 -7.42 -37.00 -19.52
N PRO A 590 -8.43 -37.83 -19.26
CA PRO A 590 -9.56 -37.93 -20.15
C PRO A 590 -10.31 -36.61 -20.03
N VAL A 591 -10.12 -35.72 -21.01
CA VAL A 591 -10.83 -34.43 -21.11
C VAL A 591 -12.35 -34.67 -21.13
N GLU A 592 -12.76 -35.87 -21.52
CA GLU A 592 -14.12 -36.38 -21.52
C GLU A 592 -14.76 -36.46 -20.12
N LEU A 593 -13.99 -36.39 -19.01
CA LEU A 593 -14.57 -36.70 -17.70
C LEU A 593 -15.26 -35.54 -16.96
N PHE A 594 -14.98 -34.25 -17.17
CA PHE A 594 -15.72 -33.21 -16.42
C PHE A 594 -15.69 -31.82 -17.10
N PRO A 595 -16.67 -31.49 -17.98
CA PRO A 595 -16.81 -30.16 -18.60
C PRO A 595 -16.72 -28.96 -17.62
N PRO A 596 -17.34 -29.00 -16.41
CA PRO A 596 -17.29 -27.85 -15.49
C PRO A 596 -15.89 -27.51 -14.96
N LEU A 597 -15.00 -28.50 -14.84
CA LEU A 597 -13.61 -28.28 -14.42
C LEU A 597 -12.76 -27.71 -15.55
N VAL A 598 -13.05 -28.13 -16.78
CA VAL A 598 -12.42 -27.54 -17.97
C VAL A 598 -12.83 -26.08 -18.08
N ASP A 599 -14.12 -25.75 -17.94
CA ASP A 599 -14.63 -24.37 -17.97
C ASP A 599 -14.02 -23.50 -16.85
N TYR A 600 -13.87 -24.06 -15.65
CA TYR A 600 -13.23 -23.39 -14.52
C TYR A 600 -11.75 -23.10 -14.76
N ALA A 601 -11.00 -24.09 -15.27
CA ALA A 601 -9.61 -23.88 -15.68
C ALA A 601 -9.49 -22.87 -16.83
N TRP A 602 -10.47 -22.87 -17.73
CA TRP A 602 -10.58 -21.95 -18.87
C TRP A 602 -10.75 -20.50 -18.39
N ALA A 603 -11.63 -20.28 -17.42
CA ALA A 603 -11.89 -18.97 -16.84
C ALA A 603 -10.65 -18.38 -16.15
N LEU A 604 -9.90 -19.22 -15.41
CA LEU A 604 -8.65 -18.83 -14.75
C LEU A 604 -7.51 -18.53 -15.73
N ALA A 605 -7.41 -19.35 -16.78
CA ALA A 605 -6.44 -19.16 -17.86
C ALA A 605 -6.57 -17.77 -18.50
N VAL A 606 -7.79 -17.35 -18.82
CA VAL A 606 -8.04 -16.05 -19.48
C VAL A 606 -7.74 -14.85 -18.57
N ARG A 607 -7.98 -14.96 -17.25
CA ARG A 607 -7.64 -13.88 -16.28
C ARG A 607 -6.19 -13.47 -16.32
N SER A 608 -5.32 -14.47 -16.45
CA SER A 608 -3.94 -14.32 -16.03
C SER A 608 -3.16 -13.33 -16.91
N ARG A 609 -3.52 -13.14 -18.20
CA ARG A 609 -2.78 -12.30 -19.17
C ARG A 609 -3.59 -11.87 -20.41
N PRO A 610 -4.69 -11.11 -20.28
CA PRO A 610 -5.59 -10.83 -21.40
C PRO A 610 -4.99 -9.92 -22.48
N GLU A 611 -3.97 -9.11 -22.18
CA GLU A 611 -3.34 -8.19 -23.15
C GLU A 611 -2.39 -8.86 -24.14
N LYS A 612 -1.92 -10.09 -23.86
CA LYS A 612 -0.89 -10.77 -24.68
C LYS A 612 -1.45 -11.73 -25.72
N TYR A 613 -2.73 -12.08 -25.66
CA TYR A 613 -3.20 -13.34 -26.24
C TYR A 613 -4.34 -13.26 -27.25
N ALA A 614 -4.86 -12.05 -27.57
CA ALA A 614 -5.82 -11.83 -28.67
C ALA A 614 -6.92 -12.91 -28.78
N VAL A 615 -7.49 -13.29 -27.63
CA VAL A 615 -8.53 -14.34 -27.57
C VAL A 615 -9.75 -13.86 -28.36
N ASP A 616 -10.29 -14.71 -29.24
CA ASP A 616 -11.51 -14.41 -29.99
C ASP A 616 -12.68 -14.13 -29.02
N SER A 617 -13.32 -12.97 -29.15
CA SER A 617 -14.42 -12.55 -28.29
C SER A 617 -15.60 -13.53 -28.31
N THR A 618 -15.79 -14.24 -29.41
CA THR A 618 -16.86 -15.22 -29.62
C THR A 618 -16.61 -16.50 -28.83
N VAL A 619 -15.36 -16.97 -28.79
CA VAL A 619 -14.96 -18.15 -28.01
C VAL A 619 -15.04 -17.82 -26.52
N PHE A 620 -14.64 -16.61 -26.16
CA PHE A 620 -14.75 -16.11 -24.79
C PHE A 620 -16.21 -15.93 -24.34
N GLU A 621 -17.06 -15.36 -25.21
CA GLU A 621 -18.50 -15.25 -24.97
C GLU A 621 -19.14 -16.62 -24.83
N GLN A 622 -18.79 -17.59 -25.68
CA GLN A 622 -19.30 -18.96 -25.58
C GLN A 622 -18.90 -19.61 -24.27
N ALA A 623 -17.68 -19.41 -23.80
CA ALA A 623 -17.24 -19.96 -22.53
C ALA A 623 -17.93 -19.30 -21.32
N ILE A 624 -18.13 -17.98 -21.33
CA ILE A 624 -18.93 -17.30 -20.28
C ILE A 624 -20.38 -17.74 -20.34
N ARG A 625 -20.98 -17.76 -21.54
CA ARG A 625 -22.35 -18.19 -21.72
C ARG A 625 -22.49 -19.64 -21.28
N HIS A 626 -21.52 -20.51 -21.58
CA HIS A 626 -21.48 -21.88 -21.10
C HIS A 626 -21.34 -21.93 -19.58
N ALA A 627 -20.42 -21.17 -18.96
CA ALA A 627 -20.30 -21.08 -17.50
C ALA A 627 -21.56 -20.53 -16.80
N LEU A 628 -22.36 -19.71 -17.48
CA LEU A 628 -23.61 -19.15 -16.97
C LEU A 628 -24.85 -20.01 -17.29
N THR A 629 -24.80 -20.89 -18.30
CA THR A 629 -25.96 -21.66 -18.81
C THR A 629 -25.81 -23.18 -18.69
N ALA A 630 -24.59 -23.72 -18.56
CA ALA A 630 -24.36 -25.13 -18.27
C ALA A 630 -24.80 -25.40 -16.82
N SER A 631 -25.91 -26.13 -16.71
CA SER A 631 -26.52 -26.81 -15.55
C SER A 631 -25.74 -26.91 -14.22
N PRO A 632 -26.43 -27.14 -13.11
CA PRO A 632 -26.93 -26.17 -12.16
C PRO A 632 -25.83 -25.57 -11.24
N VAL A 633 -24.53 -25.63 -11.56
CA VAL A 633 -23.43 -25.27 -10.62
C VAL A 633 -23.58 -23.83 -10.10
N PRO A 634 -23.81 -23.58 -8.78
CA PRO A 634 -24.31 -22.31 -8.28
C PRO A 634 -23.21 -21.37 -7.81
N SER A 635 -23.45 -20.07 -7.97
CA SER A 635 -22.86 -18.89 -7.29
C SER A 635 -21.34 -18.68 -7.33
N VAL A 636 -20.51 -19.72 -7.20
CA VAL A 636 -19.04 -19.59 -7.17
C VAL A 636 -18.46 -19.41 -8.56
N LEU A 637 -18.93 -20.20 -9.53
CA LEU A 637 -18.58 -19.99 -10.92
C LEU A 637 -19.13 -18.66 -11.42
N SER A 638 -20.28 -18.22 -10.92
CA SER A 638 -20.83 -16.90 -11.21
C SER A 638 -19.99 -15.80 -10.58
N GLU A 639 -19.65 -15.89 -9.29
CA GLU A 639 -18.80 -14.95 -8.55
C GLU A 639 -17.39 -14.86 -9.16
N LEU A 640 -16.79 -16.01 -9.48
CA LEU A 640 -15.53 -16.09 -10.19
C LEU A 640 -15.67 -15.48 -11.59
N ALA A 641 -16.68 -15.87 -12.37
CA ALA A 641 -16.94 -15.28 -13.67
C ALA A 641 -17.12 -13.76 -13.56
N ILE A 642 -17.82 -13.25 -12.55
CA ILE A 642 -18.00 -11.81 -12.33
C ILE A 642 -16.67 -11.13 -11.98
N ARG A 643 -15.87 -11.70 -11.07
CA ARG A 643 -14.55 -11.14 -10.71
C ARG A 643 -13.59 -11.15 -11.90
N LEU A 644 -13.54 -12.26 -12.63
CA LEU A 644 -12.81 -12.41 -13.90
C LEU A 644 -13.29 -11.41 -14.94
N TYR A 645 -14.58 -11.12 -14.94
CA TYR A 645 -15.22 -10.25 -15.90
C TYR A 645 -15.05 -8.76 -15.58
N THR A 646 -15.01 -8.39 -14.30
CA THR A 646 -14.74 -7.01 -13.87
C THR A 646 -13.30 -6.61 -14.15
N ASP A 647 -12.39 -7.59 -14.25
CA ASP A 647 -11.00 -7.42 -14.66
C ASP A 647 -10.80 -7.41 -16.21
N MET A 648 -11.88 -7.53 -17.01
CA MET A 648 -11.77 -7.64 -18.47
C MET A 648 -11.28 -6.37 -19.17
N PRO A 649 -10.41 -6.49 -20.19
CA PRO A 649 -9.98 -5.34 -20.99
C PRO A 649 -11.04 -4.87 -21.99
N HIS A 650 -10.88 -3.62 -22.41
CA HIS A 650 -11.84 -2.77 -23.12
C HIS A 650 -11.91 -2.98 -24.65
N TRP A 651 -11.32 -4.04 -25.19
CA TRP A 651 -11.21 -4.25 -26.64
C TRP A 651 -12.34 -5.10 -27.27
N ILE A 652 -13.30 -5.61 -26.49
CA ILE A 652 -14.49 -6.31 -27.00
C ILE A 652 -15.54 -5.27 -27.43
N LYS A 653 -16.22 -5.50 -28.57
CA LYS A 653 -17.27 -4.62 -29.10
C LYS A 653 -18.34 -4.32 -28.05
N THR A 654 -18.72 -3.05 -27.93
CA THR A 654 -19.50 -2.52 -26.80
C THR A 654 -20.92 -3.10 -26.67
N SER A 655 -21.61 -3.40 -27.77
CA SER A 655 -23.01 -3.84 -27.73
C SER A 655 -23.19 -5.29 -27.26
N GLU A 656 -22.38 -6.22 -27.74
CA GLU A 656 -22.40 -7.64 -27.30
C GLU A 656 -21.96 -7.75 -25.84
N LEU A 657 -20.91 -7.00 -25.50
CA LEU A 657 -20.41 -6.88 -24.14
C LEU A 657 -21.48 -6.35 -23.17
N HIS A 658 -22.31 -5.41 -23.61
CA HIS A 658 -23.41 -4.87 -22.82
C HIS A 658 -24.51 -5.89 -22.51
N HIS A 659 -24.96 -6.64 -23.51
CA HIS A 659 -26.00 -7.66 -23.31
C HIS A 659 -25.53 -8.75 -22.34
N MET A 660 -24.27 -9.17 -22.47
CA MET A 660 -23.66 -10.13 -21.54
C MET A 660 -23.57 -9.56 -20.11
N ARG A 661 -23.09 -8.31 -19.96
CA ARG A 661 -23.05 -7.60 -18.66
C ARG A 661 -24.40 -7.54 -17.99
N LEU A 662 -25.42 -7.14 -18.75
CA LEU A 662 -26.77 -7.00 -18.25
C LEU A 662 -27.39 -8.35 -17.89
N GLY A 663 -27.15 -9.39 -18.69
CA GLY A 663 -27.56 -10.76 -18.39
C GLY A 663 -26.93 -11.28 -17.08
N MET A 664 -25.64 -11.01 -16.88
CA MET A 664 -24.93 -11.37 -15.64
C MET A 664 -25.44 -10.60 -14.44
N LEU A 665 -25.65 -9.28 -14.56
CA LEU A 665 -26.22 -8.48 -13.48
C LEU A 665 -27.63 -8.97 -13.12
N THR A 666 -28.44 -9.34 -14.12
CA THR A 666 -29.79 -9.86 -13.88
C THR A 666 -29.73 -11.22 -13.18
N ALA A 667 -28.90 -12.13 -13.67
CA ALA A 667 -28.67 -13.43 -13.04
C ALA A 667 -28.13 -13.32 -11.62
N LEU A 668 -27.23 -12.35 -11.37
CA LEU A 668 -26.79 -11.98 -10.04
C LEU A 668 -27.99 -11.61 -9.19
N LEU A 669 -28.77 -10.60 -9.57
CA LEU A 669 -29.87 -10.07 -8.77
C LEU A 669 -31.02 -11.07 -8.57
N ASP A 670 -31.17 -12.04 -9.47
CA ASP A 670 -32.18 -13.10 -9.39
C ASP A 670 -31.71 -14.31 -8.57
N SER A 671 -30.41 -14.41 -8.26
CA SER A 671 -29.89 -15.52 -7.48
C SER A 671 -30.37 -15.45 -6.01
N PRO A 672 -30.88 -16.54 -5.43
CA PRO A 672 -31.24 -16.58 -4.01
C PRO A 672 -30.02 -16.44 -3.07
N SER A 673 -28.79 -16.65 -3.57
CA SER A 673 -27.55 -16.56 -2.79
C SER A 673 -26.90 -15.16 -2.77
N VAL A 674 -27.60 -14.15 -3.30
CA VAL A 674 -27.12 -12.78 -3.53
C VAL A 674 -26.46 -12.08 -2.35
N ALA A 675 -26.85 -12.37 -1.11
CA ALA A 675 -26.41 -11.60 0.06
C ALA A 675 -24.88 -11.60 0.30
N GLY A 676 -24.08 -12.39 -0.43
CA GLY A 676 -22.61 -12.44 -0.30
C GLY A 676 -21.88 -12.18 -1.60
N SER A 677 -22.62 -11.90 -2.66
CA SER A 677 -22.08 -11.27 -3.86
C SER A 677 -22.46 -9.79 -3.92
N ALA A 678 -23.02 -9.22 -2.85
CA ALA A 678 -23.46 -7.84 -2.81
C ALA A 678 -22.31 -6.84 -3.07
N ASP A 679 -21.07 -7.17 -2.68
CA ASP A 679 -19.85 -6.41 -2.99
C ASP A 679 -19.56 -6.32 -4.50
N LEU A 680 -20.03 -7.30 -5.28
CA LEU A 680 -19.83 -7.32 -6.72
C LEU A 680 -20.89 -6.53 -7.48
N ILE A 681 -22.02 -6.22 -6.84
CA ILE A 681 -23.13 -5.54 -7.51
C ILE A 681 -22.77 -4.11 -7.90
N PRO A 682 -22.16 -3.25 -7.04
CA PRO A 682 -21.69 -1.94 -7.48
C PRO A 682 -20.77 -2.02 -8.70
N ILE A 683 -19.87 -3.00 -8.72
CA ILE A 683 -18.91 -3.22 -9.79
C ILE A 683 -19.61 -3.65 -11.10
N ALA A 684 -20.54 -4.60 -11.00
CA ALA A 684 -21.34 -5.08 -12.13
C ALA A 684 -22.25 -3.98 -12.69
N VAL A 685 -22.91 -3.21 -11.82
CA VAL A 685 -23.74 -2.05 -12.20
C VAL A 685 -22.91 -1.01 -12.95
N ARG A 686 -21.74 -0.64 -12.43
CA ARG A 686 -20.83 0.28 -13.14
C ARG A 686 -20.46 -0.26 -14.52
N SER A 687 -20.03 -1.52 -14.56
CA SER A 687 -19.61 -2.18 -15.80
C SER A 687 -20.74 -2.19 -16.85
N CYS A 688 -21.98 -2.48 -16.44
CA CYS A 688 -23.14 -2.42 -17.34
C CYS A 688 -23.41 -1.00 -17.86
N LEU A 689 -23.30 0.01 -17.00
CA LEU A 689 -23.52 1.42 -17.37
C LEU A 689 -22.42 1.96 -18.30
N GLU A 690 -21.19 1.44 -18.18
CA GLU A 690 -20.10 1.75 -19.10
C GLU A 690 -20.31 1.17 -20.50
N SER A 691 -21.02 0.04 -20.62
CA SER A 691 -21.27 -0.60 -21.92
C SER A 691 -22.62 -0.23 -22.55
N GLY A 692 -23.57 0.34 -21.79
CA GLY A 692 -24.91 0.70 -22.28
C GLY A 692 -25.92 1.02 -21.17
N GLU A 693 -27.21 0.93 -21.47
CA GLU A 693 -28.29 1.26 -20.51
C GLU A 693 -28.75 0.03 -19.71
N ILE A 694 -28.74 0.11 -18.37
CA ILE A 694 -29.44 -0.89 -17.54
C ILE A 694 -30.95 -0.58 -17.56
N PRO A 695 -31.87 -1.57 -17.60
CA PRO A 695 -33.29 -1.34 -17.35
C PRO A 695 -33.55 -0.77 -15.95
N ASN A 696 -34.52 0.14 -15.80
CA ASN A 696 -34.81 0.79 -14.50
C ASN A 696 -35.18 -0.21 -13.39
N SER A 697 -35.90 -1.28 -13.72
CA SER A 697 -36.23 -2.36 -12.79
C SER A 697 -34.98 -3.06 -12.26
N THR A 698 -34.06 -3.47 -13.14
CA THR A 698 -32.80 -4.12 -12.80
C THR A 698 -31.91 -3.20 -11.95
N PHE A 699 -31.82 -1.91 -12.32
CA PHE A 699 -31.02 -0.94 -11.56
C PHE A 699 -31.57 -0.69 -10.15
N ARG A 700 -32.89 -0.53 -10.01
CA ARG A 700 -33.55 -0.39 -8.70
C ARG A 700 -33.38 -1.63 -7.85
N LYS A 701 -33.50 -2.82 -8.45
CA LYS A 701 -33.23 -4.10 -7.78
C LYS A 701 -31.79 -4.18 -7.29
N ALA A 702 -30.82 -3.73 -8.08
CA ALA A 702 -29.42 -3.65 -7.67
C ALA A 702 -29.20 -2.72 -6.48
N CYS A 703 -29.83 -1.55 -6.50
CA CYS A 703 -29.77 -0.61 -5.38
C CYS A 703 -30.40 -1.22 -4.12
N ALA A 704 -31.60 -1.81 -4.20
CA ALA A 704 -32.25 -2.46 -3.04
C ALA A 704 -31.34 -3.53 -2.41
N VAL A 705 -30.73 -4.38 -3.24
CA VAL A 705 -29.83 -5.42 -2.76
C VAL A 705 -28.60 -4.82 -2.06
N VAL A 706 -27.96 -3.80 -2.65
CA VAL A 706 -26.80 -3.15 -2.02
C VAL A 706 -27.21 -2.46 -0.71
N GLY A 707 -28.37 -1.82 -0.67
CA GLY A 707 -28.89 -1.18 0.54
C GLY A 707 -29.11 -2.17 1.68
N ARG A 708 -29.76 -3.31 1.40
CA ARG A 708 -29.97 -4.38 2.40
C ARG A 708 -28.69 -4.94 2.98
N ASN A 709 -27.59 -4.93 2.22
CA ASN A 709 -26.34 -5.58 2.60
C ASN A 709 -25.23 -4.60 3.00
N HIS A 710 -25.49 -3.28 3.05
CA HIS A 710 -24.45 -2.26 3.07
C HIS A 710 -23.49 -2.31 4.28
N GLU A 711 -23.94 -2.85 5.42
CA GLU A 711 -23.10 -3.04 6.61
C GLU A 711 -22.08 -4.16 6.45
N SER A 712 -22.41 -5.16 5.61
CA SER A 712 -21.55 -6.30 5.31
C SER A 712 -20.57 -6.03 4.16
N LEU A 713 -20.76 -4.93 3.43
CA LEU A 713 -19.96 -4.66 2.23
C LEU A 713 -18.53 -4.27 2.61
N SER A 714 -17.57 -5.06 2.15
CA SER A 714 -16.16 -4.73 2.30
C SER A 714 -15.81 -3.61 1.31
N SER A 715 -14.99 -2.63 1.72
CA SER A 715 -14.51 -1.57 0.82
C SER A 715 -13.45 -2.11 -0.15
N GLY A 716 -13.77 -3.15 -0.90
CA GLY A 716 -12.90 -3.79 -1.88
C GLY A 716 -12.66 -2.86 -3.06
N VAL A 717 -11.41 -2.41 -3.21
CA VAL A 717 -11.01 -1.55 -4.33
C VAL A 717 -10.70 -2.44 -5.53
N VAL A 718 -11.65 -2.60 -6.45
CA VAL A 718 -11.40 -3.24 -7.75
C VAL A 718 -10.97 -2.19 -8.78
N ARG A 719 -9.93 -2.51 -9.57
CA ARG A 719 -9.41 -1.64 -10.66
C ARG A 719 -10.34 -1.76 -11.87
N ILE A 720 -10.84 -0.65 -12.42
CA ILE A 720 -11.88 -0.67 -13.47
C ILE A 720 -11.60 0.40 -14.56
N PRO A 721 -11.90 0.14 -15.86
CA PRO A 721 -11.55 0.99 -17.00
C PRO A 721 -12.35 2.31 -17.19
N ARG A 722 -12.13 2.94 -18.36
CA ARG A 722 -11.80 4.36 -18.53
C ARG A 722 -12.95 5.36 -18.73
N HIS A 723 -14.20 4.96 -18.96
CA HIS A 723 -15.21 5.86 -19.54
C HIS A 723 -16.67 5.52 -19.15
N SER A 724 -17.28 6.22 -18.17
CA SER A 724 -18.74 6.59 -18.17
C SER A 724 -19.29 7.26 -16.88
N ASN A 725 -18.47 7.72 -15.93
CA ASN A 725 -18.96 8.13 -14.60
C ASN A 725 -20.18 9.08 -14.61
N SER A 726 -20.29 10.04 -15.53
CA SER A 726 -21.38 11.03 -15.50
C SER A 726 -22.79 10.42 -15.68
N ALA A 727 -22.97 9.39 -16.51
CA ALA A 727 -24.29 8.77 -16.73
C ALA A 727 -24.71 7.96 -15.49
N THR A 728 -23.75 7.22 -14.94
CA THR A 728 -23.92 6.43 -13.72
C THR A 728 -24.29 7.29 -12.52
N PHE A 729 -23.52 8.36 -12.27
CA PHE A 729 -23.83 9.29 -11.19
C PHE A 729 -25.17 9.98 -11.42
N LYS A 730 -25.47 10.45 -12.64
CA LYS A 730 -26.78 11.05 -12.93
C LYS A 730 -27.92 10.11 -12.51
N ARG A 731 -27.83 8.84 -12.92
CA ARG A 731 -28.86 7.84 -12.61
C ARG A 731 -29.01 7.56 -11.12
N LEU A 732 -27.90 7.41 -10.39
CA LEU A 732 -27.93 7.24 -8.94
C LEU A 732 -28.60 8.43 -8.25
N LEU A 733 -28.30 9.63 -8.70
CA LEU A 733 -28.85 10.86 -8.15
C LEU A 733 -30.34 11.06 -8.49
N ASP A 734 -30.75 10.69 -9.70
CA ASP A 734 -32.16 10.65 -10.11
C ASP A 734 -32.93 9.64 -9.23
N THR A 735 -32.34 8.48 -8.92
CA THR A 735 -32.90 7.52 -7.96
C THR A 735 -33.03 8.12 -6.56
N LEU A 736 -32.00 8.78 -6.02
CA LEU A 736 -32.09 9.43 -4.70
C LEU A 736 -33.20 10.50 -4.61
N SER A 737 -33.49 11.16 -5.73
CA SER A 737 -34.48 12.23 -5.79
C SER A 737 -35.92 11.71 -5.97
N SER A 738 -36.09 10.59 -6.68
CA SER A 738 -37.41 10.04 -7.04
C SER A 738 -37.86 8.88 -6.15
N GLU A 739 -36.94 8.24 -5.44
CA GLU A 739 -37.22 7.04 -4.68
C GLU A 739 -37.68 7.33 -3.24
N SER A 740 -38.72 6.61 -2.82
CA SER A 740 -39.22 6.62 -1.44
C SER A 740 -38.80 5.39 -0.63
N ASP A 741 -38.47 4.28 -1.30
CA ASP A 741 -37.95 3.06 -0.70
C ASP A 741 -36.56 3.30 -0.07
N SER A 742 -36.44 3.03 1.24
CA SER A 742 -35.21 3.26 1.99
C SER A 742 -34.05 2.38 1.55
N GLU A 743 -34.30 1.11 1.19
CA GLU A 743 -33.25 0.18 0.77
C GLU A 743 -32.65 0.61 -0.56
N ILE A 744 -33.50 1.00 -1.52
CA ILE A 744 -33.03 1.50 -2.82
C ILE A 744 -32.24 2.79 -2.64
N ARG A 745 -32.71 3.72 -1.80
CA ARG A 745 -31.98 4.97 -1.51
C ARG A 745 -30.63 4.71 -0.88
N GLU A 746 -30.57 3.84 0.13
CA GLU A 746 -29.34 3.50 0.83
C GLU A 746 -28.32 2.83 -0.10
N GLY A 747 -28.76 1.87 -0.91
CA GLY A 747 -27.87 1.26 -1.90
C GLY A 747 -27.35 2.24 -2.93
N ALA A 748 -28.15 3.22 -3.35
CA ALA A 748 -27.68 4.28 -4.23
C ALA A 748 -26.60 5.16 -3.56
N LEU A 749 -26.73 5.49 -2.27
CA LEU A 749 -25.71 6.24 -1.51
C LEU A 749 -24.40 5.47 -1.39
N VAL A 750 -24.48 4.17 -1.12
CA VAL A 750 -23.31 3.27 -1.03
C VAL A 750 -22.59 3.19 -2.38
N MET A 751 -23.34 3.02 -3.48
CA MET A 751 -22.76 3.04 -4.82
C MET A 751 -22.12 4.38 -5.17
N ILE A 752 -22.73 5.52 -4.76
CA ILE A 752 -22.12 6.85 -4.93
C ILE A 752 -20.77 6.94 -4.20
N ARG A 753 -20.72 6.48 -2.94
CA ARG A 753 -19.48 6.44 -2.15
C ARG A 753 -18.41 5.61 -2.86
N ASP A 754 -18.75 4.40 -3.30
CA ASP A 754 -17.80 3.46 -3.90
C ASP A 754 -17.32 3.94 -5.27
N PHE A 755 -18.20 4.49 -6.10
CA PHE A 755 -17.81 5.09 -7.39
C PHE A 755 -16.95 6.34 -7.21
N SER A 756 -17.19 7.12 -6.17
CA SER A 756 -16.34 8.26 -5.82
C SER A 756 -14.95 7.81 -5.35
N HIS A 757 -14.86 6.71 -4.60
CA HIS A 757 -13.59 6.08 -4.22
C HIS A 757 -12.82 5.61 -5.48
N MET A 758 -13.49 4.86 -6.36
CA MET A 758 -12.86 4.38 -7.60
C MET A 758 -12.40 5.53 -8.49
N HIS A 759 -13.19 6.61 -8.58
CA HIS A 759 -12.81 7.81 -9.33
C HIS A 759 -11.55 8.47 -8.78
N SER A 760 -11.43 8.59 -7.44
CA SER A 760 -10.22 9.10 -6.80
C SER A 760 -8.99 8.27 -7.17
N TYR A 761 -9.12 6.93 -7.16
CA TYR A 761 -8.02 6.04 -7.51
C TYR A 761 -7.61 6.19 -8.99
N ASP A 762 -8.59 6.22 -9.90
CA ASP A 762 -8.36 6.45 -11.33
C ASP A 762 -7.66 7.78 -11.61
N SER A 763 -8.03 8.86 -10.90
CA SER A 763 -7.43 10.18 -11.07
C SER A 763 -5.95 10.19 -10.69
N SER A 764 -5.57 9.49 -9.62
CA SER A 764 -4.18 9.40 -9.15
C SER A 764 -3.26 8.69 -10.13
N LEU A 765 -3.78 7.70 -10.86
CA LEU A 765 -2.99 6.92 -11.82
C LEU A 765 -2.75 7.64 -13.16
N ARG A 766 -3.60 8.60 -13.53
CA ARG A 766 -3.61 9.16 -14.90
C ARG A 766 -2.86 10.48 -15.06
N GLY A 767 -2.41 11.09 -13.98
CA GLY A 767 -1.85 12.44 -14.00
C GLY A 767 -2.91 13.52 -14.31
N GLY A 768 -2.65 14.77 -13.90
CA GLY A 768 -3.68 15.81 -13.77
C GLY A 768 -4.46 16.22 -15.04
N ASN A 769 -3.96 15.94 -16.25
CA ASN A 769 -4.63 16.37 -17.48
C ASN A 769 -5.88 15.52 -17.82
N ALA A 770 -5.86 14.21 -17.58
CA ALA A 770 -6.99 13.34 -17.91
C ALA A 770 -8.18 13.47 -16.94
N ALA A 771 -7.92 13.94 -15.71
CA ALA A 771 -8.97 14.15 -14.70
C ALA A 771 -9.96 15.25 -15.12
N ARG A 772 -9.52 16.25 -15.92
CA ARG A 772 -10.33 17.44 -16.28
C ARG A 772 -11.55 17.14 -17.14
N ASP A 773 -11.48 16.14 -18.01
CA ASP A 773 -12.57 15.81 -18.95
C ASP A 773 -13.71 14.99 -18.33
N SER A 774 -13.53 14.51 -17.09
CA SER A 774 -14.49 13.63 -16.42
C SER A 774 -15.54 14.35 -15.56
N ARG A 775 -15.62 15.69 -15.62
CA ARG A 775 -16.54 16.48 -14.80
C ARG A 775 -18.00 16.06 -15.05
N ILE A 776 -18.69 15.65 -13.98
CA ILE A 776 -20.12 15.34 -14.01
C ILE A 776 -20.90 16.63 -14.33
N ARG A 777 -21.57 16.65 -15.48
CA ARG A 777 -22.41 17.78 -15.93
C ARG A 777 -23.89 17.44 -15.70
N VAL A 778 -24.30 17.39 -14.44
CA VAL A 778 -25.70 17.15 -14.05
C VAL A 778 -26.26 18.42 -13.41
N ASN A 779 -27.38 18.92 -13.93
CA ASN A 779 -28.06 20.07 -13.38
C ASN A 779 -28.49 19.78 -11.93
N GLY A 780 -28.21 20.69 -11.01
CA GLY A 780 -28.52 20.50 -9.58
C GLY A 780 -27.53 19.61 -8.81
N PHE A 781 -26.50 19.04 -9.45
CA PHE A 781 -25.50 18.19 -8.80
C PHE A 781 -24.87 18.85 -7.56
N ALA A 782 -24.43 20.11 -7.69
CA ALA A 782 -23.81 20.85 -6.59
C ALA A 782 -24.76 21.02 -5.40
N ARG A 783 -26.04 21.33 -5.64
CA ARG A 783 -27.05 21.50 -4.58
C ARG A 783 -27.27 20.20 -3.81
N MET A 784 -27.43 19.10 -4.53
CA MET A 784 -27.66 17.78 -3.94
C MET A 784 -26.42 17.25 -3.21
N HIS A 785 -25.22 17.40 -3.78
CA HIS A 785 -23.97 17.07 -3.08
C HIS A 785 -23.90 17.82 -1.75
N ARG A 786 -24.12 19.14 -1.73
CA ARG A 786 -24.13 19.93 -0.48
C ARG A 786 -25.18 19.44 0.51
N MET A 787 -26.37 19.08 0.04
CA MET A 787 -27.43 18.53 0.87
C MET A 787 -27.01 17.21 1.53
N LEU A 788 -26.44 16.28 0.75
CA LEU A 788 -25.93 15.01 1.26
C LEU A 788 -24.80 15.22 2.28
N ALA A 789 -23.81 16.07 1.96
CA ALA A 789 -22.68 16.34 2.83
C ALA A 789 -23.06 17.08 4.13
N LYS A 790 -24.18 17.82 4.13
CA LYS A 790 -24.78 18.45 5.33
C LYS A 790 -25.72 17.52 6.11
N SER A 791 -26.00 16.33 5.58
CA SER A 791 -26.96 15.43 6.23
C SER A 791 -26.48 15.00 7.62
N LYS A 792 -27.44 14.82 8.52
CA LYS A 792 -27.21 14.21 9.83
C LYS A 792 -27.17 12.68 9.76
N VAL A 793 -27.61 12.09 8.65
CA VAL A 793 -27.57 10.65 8.42
C VAL A 793 -26.18 10.27 7.92
N ASP A 794 -25.48 9.41 8.66
CA ASP A 794 -24.06 9.09 8.40
C ASP A 794 -23.81 8.56 6.99
N VAL A 795 -24.70 7.72 6.45
CA VAL A 795 -24.56 7.17 5.09
C VAL A 795 -24.68 8.27 4.02
N GLU A 796 -25.64 9.19 4.19
CA GLU A 796 -25.80 10.36 3.31
C GLU A 796 -24.61 11.30 3.40
N ARG A 797 -24.16 11.61 4.63
CA ARG A 797 -23.00 12.46 4.89
C ARG A 797 -21.74 11.89 4.26
N ASN A 798 -21.48 10.60 4.45
CA ASN A 798 -20.32 9.91 3.89
C ASN A 798 -20.35 9.86 2.37
N ALA A 799 -21.51 9.60 1.75
CA ALA A 799 -21.66 9.68 0.30
C ALA A 799 -21.39 11.11 -0.20
N GLY A 800 -21.95 12.12 0.47
CA GLY A 800 -21.70 13.53 0.19
C GLY A 800 -20.23 13.90 0.30
N LEU A 801 -19.53 13.46 1.34
CA LEU A 801 -18.10 13.70 1.52
C LEU A 801 -17.28 13.08 0.38
N CYS A 802 -17.54 11.82 0.05
CA CYS A 802 -16.84 11.16 -1.04
C CYS A 802 -17.05 11.87 -2.39
N MET A 803 -18.20 12.49 -2.63
CA MET A 803 -18.47 13.24 -3.86
C MET A 803 -17.55 14.46 -4.07
N PHE A 804 -16.85 14.94 -3.03
CA PHE A 804 -15.77 15.91 -3.23
C PHE A 804 -14.64 15.37 -4.10
N SER A 805 -14.49 14.04 -4.22
CA SER A 805 -13.52 13.46 -5.15
C SER A 805 -13.87 13.62 -6.62
N VAL A 806 -15.15 13.84 -6.89
CA VAL A 806 -15.67 14.03 -8.24
C VAL A 806 -15.90 15.52 -8.54
N ARG A 807 -16.12 16.32 -7.49
CA ARG A 807 -16.28 17.77 -7.57
C ARG A 807 -15.55 18.45 -6.42
N ALA A 808 -14.37 19.00 -6.72
CA ALA A 808 -13.62 19.88 -5.84
C ALA A 808 -14.48 21.01 -5.23
N PRO A 809 -14.25 21.40 -3.97
CA PRO A 809 -14.88 22.56 -3.36
C PRO A 809 -14.53 23.83 -4.14
N ARG A 810 -15.53 24.67 -4.47
CA ARG A 810 -15.31 25.91 -5.25
C ARG A 810 -15.87 27.17 -4.61
N THR A 811 -16.88 27.01 -3.77
CA THR A 811 -17.53 28.12 -3.08
C THR A 811 -17.19 28.09 -1.60
N ARG A 812 -17.27 29.23 -0.92
CA ARG A 812 -17.11 29.31 0.54
C ARG A 812 -18.03 28.31 1.26
N GLU A 813 -19.24 28.10 0.73
CA GLU A 813 -20.17 27.10 1.26
C GLU A 813 -19.62 25.67 1.13
N ASP A 814 -19.00 25.31 0.00
CA ASP A 814 -18.41 23.98 -0.19
C ASP A 814 -17.26 23.73 0.81
N TRP A 815 -16.38 24.71 0.99
CA TRP A 815 -15.28 24.63 1.95
C TRP A 815 -15.76 24.53 3.39
N SER A 816 -16.78 25.32 3.77
CA SER A 816 -17.41 25.24 5.11
C SER A 816 -18.01 23.87 5.37
N ILE A 817 -18.70 23.27 4.38
CA ILE A 817 -19.26 21.92 4.53
C ILE A 817 -18.16 20.88 4.75
N LEU A 818 -17.08 20.94 3.97
CA LEU A 818 -15.96 20.01 4.12
C LEU A 818 -15.27 20.19 5.47
N HIS A 819 -15.06 21.44 5.89
CA HIS A 819 -14.50 21.79 7.20
C HIS A 819 -15.34 21.19 8.34
N ASP A 820 -16.64 21.49 8.37
CA ASP A 820 -17.56 21.02 9.42
C ASP A 820 -17.61 19.49 9.46
N ALA A 821 -17.59 18.84 8.30
CA ALA A 821 -17.58 17.40 8.21
C ALA A 821 -16.28 16.78 8.76
N ILE A 822 -15.12 17.36 8.46
CA ILE A 822 -13.82 16.95 9.04
C ILE A 822 -13.85 17.13 10.56
N LEU A 823 -14.28 18.30 11.07
CA LEU A 823 -14.33 18.56 12.50
C LEU A 823 -15.36 17.72 13.25
N SER A 824 -16.40 17.22 12.56
CA SER A 824 -17.40 16.31 13.12
C SER A 824 -16.97 14.83 13.11
N CYS A 825 -15.84 14.50 12.48
CA CYS A 825 -15.40 13.12 12.32
C CYS A 825 -14.95 12.53 13.67
N ARG A 826 -15.57 11.40 14.07
CA ARG A 826 -15.29 10.70 15.35
C ARG A 826 -14.98 9.23 15.19
N ASP A 827 -15.01 8.72 13.96
CA ASP A 827 -14.93 7.29 13.67
C ASP A 827 -14.10 7.02 12.41
N GLN A 828 -13.58 5.79 12.31
CA GLN A 828 -12.70 5.36 11.23
C GLN A 828 -13.39 5.30 9.85
N ARG A 829 -14.70 5.06 9.79
CA ARG A 829 -15.47 4.98 8.54
C ARG A 829 -15.58 6.37 7.91
N THR A 830 -15.85 7.39 8.72
CA THR A 830 -15.87 8.79 8.28
C THR A 830 -14.47 9.26 7.86
N VAL A 831 -13.40 8.87 8.56
CA VAL A 831 -12.00 9.14 8.12
C VAL A 831 -11.72 8.56 6.73
N GLY A 832 -12.24 7.37 6.43
CA GLY A 832 -12.16 6.79 5.09
C GLY A 832 -12.80 7.68 4.02
N SER A 833 -13.96 8.27 4.31
CA SER A 833 -14.67 9.19 3.41
C SER A 833 -13.90 10.51 3.23
N VAL A 834 -13.37 11.07 4.31
CA VAL A 834 -12.49 12.27 4.26
C VAL A 834 -11.24 11.98 3.42
N ARG A 835 -10.60 10.82 3.58
CA ARG A 835 -9.43 10.42 2.78
C ARG A 835 -9.72 10.44 1.28
N ILE A 836 -10.88 9.93 0.87
CA ILE A 836 -11.33 9.94 -0.54
C ILE A 836 -11.53 11.38 -1.03
N ALA A 837 -12.17 12.21 -0.21
CA ALA A 837 -12.41 13.62 -0.51
C ALA A 837 -11.10 14.40 -0.70
N LEU A 838 -10.07 14.14 0.11
CA LEU A 838 -8.80 14.86 0.06
C LEU A 838 -7.90 14.38 -1.09
N ARG A 839 -7.64 13.07 -1.20
CA ARG A 839 -6.63 12.51 -2.13
C ARG A 839 -6.85 12.89 -3.60
N SER A 840 -8.10 12.90 -4.03
CA SER A 840 -8.52 13.22 -5.40
C SER A 840 -8.27 14.68 -5.77
N ASN A 841 -8.53 15.60 -4.83
CA ASN A 841 -8.39 17.03 -5.08
C ASN A 841 -6.92 17.46 -5.03
N VAL A 842 -6.15 16.94 -4.07
CA VAL A 842 -4.70 17.19 -3.95
C VAL A 842 -3.95 16.79 -5.23
N ASN A 843 -4.29 15.63 -5.82
CA ASN A 843 -3.59 15.13 -7.00
C ASN A 843 -4.04 15.75 -8.32
N SER A 844 -5.27 16.29 -8.41
CA SER A 844 -5.85 16.70 -9.70
C SER A 844 -5.66 18.18 -10.05
N GLU A 845 -5.39 19.04 -9.07
CA GLU A 845 -5.37 20.49 -9.29
C GLU A 845 -4.03 21.07 -9.77
N ASN A 846 -2.98 20.25 -9.95
CA ASN A 846 -1.67 20.64 -10.50
C ASN A 846 -1.23 22.06 -10.04
N GLY A 847 -1.30 22.31 -8.73
CA GLY A 847 -0.80 23.53 -8.10
C GLY A 847 -1.68 24.78 -8.15
N ARG A 848 -2.78 24.85 -8.94
CA ARG A 848 -3.54 26.11 -9.11
C ARG A 848 -4.20 26.63 -7.82
N ASP A 849 -4.72 25.72 -6.99
CA ASP A 849 -5.38 26.06 -5.72
C ASP A 849 -4.66 25.45 -4.50
N SER A 850 -3.39 25.06 -4.66
CA SER A 850 -2.59 24.43 -3.58
C SER A 850 -2.52 25.29 -2.32
N ALA A 851 -2.40 26.61 -2.47
CA ALA A 851 -2.38 27.54 -1.33
C ALA A 851 -3.71 27.54 -0.54
N GLN A 852 -4.85 27.42 -1.21
CA GLN A 852 -6.16 27.36 -0.54
C GLN A 852 -6.30 26.04 0.23
N TRP A 853 -5.89 24.92 -0.37
CA TRP A 853 -5.89 23.62 0.32
C TRP A 853 -4.94 23.58 1.51
N ILE A 854 -3.75 24.15 1.40
CA ILE A 854 -2.79 24.24 2.51
C ILE A 854 -3.40 25.02 3.68
N SER A 855 -3.91 26.22 3.42
CA SER A 855 -4.57 27.04 4.45
C SER A 855 -5.77 26.31 5.09
N PHE A 856 -6.57 25.61 4.29
CA PHE A 856 -7.70 24.81 4.77
C PHE A 856 -7.25 23.66 5.68
N LEU A 857 -6.20 22.93 5.30
CA LEU A 857 -5.68 21.82 6.10
C LEU A 857 -5.02 22.30 7.38
N GLU A 858 -4.33 23.44 7.36
CA GLU A 858 -3.79 24.09 8.56
C GLU A 858 -4.91 24.42 9.56
N GLU A 859 -6.01 25.04 9.11
CA GLU A 859 -7.18 25.34 9.95
C GLU A 859 -7.79 24.04 10.53
N CYS A 860 -7.95 23.01 9.71
CA CYS A 860 -8.45 21.71 10.16
C CYS A 860 -7.53 21.06 11.20
N LEU A 861 -6.21 21.11 11.01
CA LEU A 861 -5.20 20.53 11.90
C LEU A 861 -5.13 21.26 13.25
N GLN A 862 -5.40 22.57 13.28
CA GLN A 862 -5.49 23.34 14.51
C GLN A 862 -6.71 22.97 15.37
N CYS A 863 -7.80 22.54 14.71
CA CYS A 863 -9.08 22.29 15.39
C CYS A 863 -9.41 20.80 15.59
N THR A 864 -8.69 19.89 14.92
CA THR A 864 -8.96 18.45 15.00
C THR A 864 -8.26 17.86 16.22
N GLU A 865 -9.00 17.16 17.08
CA GLU A 865 -8.42 16.40 18.20
C GLU A 865 -8.36 14.88 17.92
N TYR A 866 -9.02 14.40 16.87
CA TYR A 866 -9.10 12.97 16.58
C TYR A 866 -7.81 12.44 15.92
N PRO A 867 -7.03 11.55 16.58
CA PRO A 867 -5.69 11.16 16.12
C PRO A 867 -5.59 10.59 14.70
N PRO A 868 -6.45 9.64 14.28
CA PRO A 868 -6.37 9.08 12.94
C PRO A 868 -6.63 10.12 11.84
N LEU A 869 -7.44 11.14 12.16
CA LEU A 869 -7.72 12.24 11.25
C LEU A 869 -6.55 13.23 11.20
N GLN A 870 -5.95 13.59 12.34
CA GLN A 870 -4.74 14.42 12.35
C GLN A 870 -3.62 13.79 11.50
N ALA A 871 -3.39 12.48 11.64
CA ALA A 871 -2.38 11.77 10.85
C ALA A 871 -2.70 11.82 9.34
N LEU A 872 -3.96 11.61 8.96
CA LEU A 872 -4.40 11.73 7.57
C LEU A 872 -4.21 13.14 6.99
N LEU A 873 -4.61 14.18 7.74
CA LEU A 873 -4.49 15.57 7.33
C LEU A 873 -3.02 15.99 7.21
N THR A 874 -2.17 15.52 8.13
CA THR A 874 -0.71 15.76 8.10
C THR A 874 -0.07 15.13 6.88
N ASP A 875 -0.36 13.86 6.58
CA ASP A 875 0.14 13.19 5.37
C ASP A 875 -0.31 13.94 4.10
N THR A 876 -1.58 14.35 4.05
CA THR A 876 -2.15 15.07 2.92
C THR A 876 -1.46 16.44 2.72
N LEU A 877 -1.15 17.13 3.83
CA LEU A 877 -0.43 18.40 3.82
C LEU A 877 1.01 18.21 3.33
N ASP A 878 1.73 17.18 3.79
CA ASP A 878 3.09 16.86 3.33
C ASP A 878 3.09 16.54 1.81
N GLU A 879 2.14 15.75 1.32
CA GLU A 879 1.94 15.47 -0.10
C GLU A 879 1.70 16.75 -0.93
N LEU A 880 0.84 17.65 -0.44
CA LEU A 880 0.58 18.94 -1.09
C LEU A 880 1.82 19.82 -1.14
N LEU A 881 2.56 19.93 -0.05
CA LEU A 881 3.80 20.72 0.02
C LEU A 881 4.86 20.15 -0.93
N ALA A 882 4.94 18.83 -1.06
CA ALA A 882 5.81 18.17 -2.03
C ALA A 882 5.40 18.42 -3.49
N SER A 883 4.13 18.73 -3.74
CA SER A 883 3.59 19.01 -5.09
C SER A 883 3.71 20.48 -5.50
N GLN A 884 4.07 21.39 -4.58
CA GLN A 884 4.24 22.80 -4.89
C GLN A 884 5.43 23.05 -5.83
N ASP A 885 5.59 24.30 -6.27
CA ASP A 885 6.73 24.75 -7.05
C ASP A 885 8.05 24.42 -6.32
N GLN A 886 8.79 23.45 -6.86
CA GLN A 886 10.06 22.97 -6.28
C GLN A 886 11.26 23.80 -6.76
N SER A 887 11.04 24.89 -7.50
CA SER A 887 12.07 25.76 -8.07
C SER A 887 12.64 26.74 -7.05
N LEU A 888 13.95 26.98 -7.10
CA LEU A 888 14.61 28.05 -6.36
C LEU A 888 14.55 29.41 -7.06
N ARG A 889 13.99 29.49 -8.28
CA ARG A 889 14.01 30.69 -9.12
C ARG A 889 13.51 31.95 -8.43
N ARG A 890 12.51 31.83 -7.55
CA ARG A 890 11.95 32.98 -6.81
C ARG A 890 12.90 33.56 -5.77
N TYR A 891 13.92 32.80 -5.40
CA TYR A 891 14.94 33.19 -4.42
C TYR A 891 16.30 33.43 -5.06
N GLU A 892 16.44 33.26 -6.39
CA GLU A 892 17.75 33.33 -7.05
C GLU A 892 18.42 34.70 -6.85
N ASP A 893 17.66 35.79 -6.99
CA ASP A 893 18.19 37.15 -6.79
C ASP A 893 18.66 37.35 -5.33
N ASP A 894 17.82 36.99 -4.35
CA ASP A 894 18.13 37.12 -2.92
C ASP A 894 19.32 36.23 -2.51
N PHE A 895 19.47 35.08 -3.18
CA PHE A 895 20.54 34.13 -2.93
C PHE A 895 21.78 34.40 -3.77
N GLY A 896 21.80 35.36 -4.69
CA GLY A 896 22.93 35.57 -5.60
C GLY A 896 23.20 34.35 -6.48
N LEU A 897 22.14 33.75 -7.03
CA LEU A 897 22.13 32.58 -7.90
C LEU A 897 21.63 32.95 -9.31
N PRO A 898 21.93 32.14 -10.35
CA PRO A 898 22.86 31.02 -10.30
C PRO A 898 24.32 31.47 -10.23
N LEU A 899 24.63 32.74 -10.52
CA LEU A 899 25.95 33.36 -10.37
C LEU A 899 25.77 34.71 -9.66
N SER A 900 26.60 34.98 -8.65
CA SER A 900 26.55 36.24 -7.91
C SER A 900 26.85 37.43 -8.83
N THR A 901 26.17 38.56 -8.64
CA THR A 901 26.47 39.82 -9.34
C THR A 901 27.84 40.40 -8.99
N MET A 902 28.40 40.01 -7.84
CA MET A 902 29.79 40.29 -7.51
C MET A 902 30.66 39.15 -8.04
N ALA A 903 31.50 39.44 -9.02
CA ALA A 903 32.56 38.51 -9.43
C ALA A 903 33.47 38.23 -8.22
N PRO A 904 33.89 36.97 -8.00
CA PRO A 904 34.75 36.58 -6.89
C PRO A 904 36.13 37.25 -6.91
#